data_AF-A0A1T4N6U7-F1
#
_entry.id   AF-A0A1T4N6U7-F1
#
_cell.length_a   1.000
_cell.length_b   1.000
_cell.length_c   1.000
_cell.angle_alpha   90.00
_cell.angle_beta   90.00
_cell.angle_gamma   90.00
#
_symmetry.space_group_name_H-M   'P 1'
#
loop_
_entity.id
_entity.type
_entity.pdbx_description
1 polymer ?
#
loop_
_entity_poly.entity_id
_entity_poly.type
_entity_poly.pdbx_seq_one_letter_code
_entity_poly.pdbx_strand_id
1 'polypeptide(L)'
;MRKLIFLLSLVLAWCWPGLARASETVAAAVYQGYLDPAADLTFAVITDSHVGFSTGLARTRLAVTELNQNPVALDFVIHMGDMTEKGLAWEINAYRQAVSPLKVPLYNALGNHDSRWSDQTKPVWARLFGQGGKSYYSFDYKGYHFIILDSAIPGATHGHIDGPQLSWLQADLARLAPGTPVLVFSHHPLAFSNRFIDNEDQVLGILQGYNVLAYFAGHGHSHLQWNRNGRPFFMVKAIVDGGYALVQIKEGKLTLWHKQIGFPWLKKLAEVSARETVNLQGAEVQAAATGISLRLSGEERPERIEARVDRSGNWQKLAPRPDGSWQLNWQITTPGQHLATVRLVFSGGQVYHLNQTFQVTGQPALLWQAEVKGSVQSAPLPWNKQLLVTSSDGQLTALDRFTGNRLWSYQVSPEGEALVGRAVLFPEGAMAVAVDGWAAAVNDEGQVLWQVKLPAGSLATPIWSGKYLICALATGQVVALAPENGGIVWNYKTGGGLRAQPVLAGNRLFVGSNDGYVYALAADSGKLLWKTLINSGFYYAPATAPMAVGYGLVYAVAPADKRQGGYSLFALDQLDGKLAWKAKLAGGYGAPLVQGQAVFVNAVSGRLYAYHPLTGKELWQFNSGKTIYDTRPVLVGGQLVWNTFYGGLIGIDAQNGRLSWQYKTGDAFMLAAPAAMGDVVYGADLEGQVLALKVPLTPTGAILQGKLPDWRIYLAEQERLKAEAQKKLAEQAKKKKKAKAKRKKKK
;
A
#
# COMPACT_ATOMS: atom_id res chain seq x y z
N MET A 1 -13.41 4.83 -47.59
CA MET A 1 -14.86 4.87 -47.87
C MET A 1 -15.74 4.67 -46.63
N ARG A 2 -15.61 3.60 -45.81
CA ARG A 2 -16.47 3.37 -44.62
C ARG A 2 -16.42 4.46 -43.52
N LYS A 3 -15.26 5.08 -43.28
CA LYS A 3 -15.14 6.24 -42.35
C LYS A 3 -15.82 7.52 -42.86
N LEU A 4 -15.93 7.69 -44.18
CA LEU A 4 -16.51 8.88 -44.80
C LEU A 4 -18.05 8.83 -44.77
N ILE A 5 -18.62 7.64 -44.97
CA ILE A 5 -20.06 7.38 -44.87
C ILE A 5 -20.57 7.61 -43.44
N PHE A 6 -19.77 7.31 -42.42
CA PHE A 6 -20.15 7.47 -41.00
C PHE A 6 -20.11 8.93 -40.51
N LEU A 7 -19.15 9.72 -41.00
CA LEU A 7 -19.09 11.17 -40.73
C LEU A 7 -20.26 11.92 -41.38
N LEU A 8 -20.69 11.50 -42.58
CA LEU A 8 -21.88 12.04 -43.23
C LEU A 8 -23.18 11.68 -42.47
N SER A 9 -23.29 10.49 -41.89
CA SER A 9 -24.47 10.11 -41.08
C SER A 9 -24.58 10.87 -39.76
N LEU A 10 -23.46 11.29 -39.16
CA LEU A 10 -23.46 12.11 -37.93
C LEU A 10 -23.87 13.57 -38.18
N VAL A 11 -23.54 14.12 -39.36
CA VAL A 11 -23.99 15.47 -39.76
C VAL A 11 -25.48 15.48 -40.12
N LEU A 12 -26.01 14.39 -40.68
CA LEU A 12 -27.42 14.27 -41.06
C LEU A 12 -28.36 14.00 -39.87
N ALA A 13 -27.87 13.41 -38.78
CA ALA A 13 -28.67 13.10 -37.58
C ALA A 13 -29.12 14.35 -36.79
N TRP A 14 -28.50 15.51 -37.01
CA TRP A 14 -28.92 16.79 -36.40
C TRP A 14 -30.15 17.42 -37.06
N CYS A 15 -30.57 16.95 -38.24
CA CYS A 15 -31.64 17.58 -39.03
C CYS A 15 -32.96 16.80 -39.07
N TRP A 16 -33.04 15.55 -38.58
CA TRP A 16 -34.26 14.73 -38.69
C TRP A 16 -34.44 13.72 -37.53
N PRO A 17 -35.55 13.76 -36.76
CA PRO A 17 -35.80 12.84 -35.65
C PRO A 17 -35.95 11.35 -36.03
N GLY A 18 -36.15 11.02 -37.30
CA GLY A 18 -36.33 9.64 -37.79
C GLY A 18 -35.06 8.79 -37.83
N LEU A 19 -33.88 9.39 -37.66
CA LEU A 19 -32.57 8.70 -37.78
C LEU A 19 -32.09 8.02 -36.49
N ALA A 20 -32.68 8.32 -35.33
CA ALA A 20 -32.31 7.65 -34.07
C ALA A 20 -32.56 6.13 -34.13
N ARG A 21 -33.72 5.70 -34.65
CA ARG A 21 -34.07 4.29 -34.84
C ARG A 21 -33.16 3.57 -35.84
N ALA A 22 -32.69 4.27 -36.88
CA ALA A 22 -31.76 3.72 -37.86
C ALA A 22 -30.34 3.55 -37.27
N SER A 23 -29.91 4.48 -36.41
CA SER A 23 -28.63 4.35 -35.70
C SER A 23 -28.63 3.21 -34.67
N GLU A 24 -29.76 2.97 -33.99
CA GLU A 24 -29.93 1.85 -33.05
C GLU A 24 -29.92 0.49 -33.77
N THR A 25 -30.59 0.37 -34.92
CA THR A 25 -30.57 -0.86 -35.73
C THR A 25 -29.20 -1.14 -36.33
N VAL A 26 -28.48 -0.11 -36.80
CA VAL A 26 -27.10 -0.25 -37.27
C VAL A 26 -26.15 -0.62 -36.13
N ALA A 27 -26.29 -0.02 -34.95
CA ALA A 27 -25.48 -0.39 -33.78
C ALA A 27 -25.75 -1.85 -33.36
N ALA A 28 -27.02 -2.25 -33.24
CA ALA A 28 -27.39 -3.62 -32.92
C ALA A 28 -26.82 -4.63 -33.92
N ALA A 29 -26.91 -4.34 -35.23
CA ALA A 29 -26.35 -5.18 -36.28
C ALA A 29 -24.81 -5.25 -36.24
N VAL A 30 -24.12 -4.14 -35.94
CA VAL A 30 -22.66 -4.11 -35.79
C VAL A 30 -22.21 -5.00 -34.64
N TYR A 31 -22.88 -4.94 -33.49
CA TYR A 31 -22.58 -5.81 -32.36
C TYR A 31 -22.90 -7.28 -32.61
N GLN A 32 -24.06 -7.59 -33.20
CA GLN A 32 -24.42 -8.99 -33.54
C GLN A 32 -23.42 -9.61 -34.52
N GLY A 33 -22.75 -8.79 -35.35
CA GLY A 33 -21.65 -9.25 -36.18
C GLY A 33 -20.34 -9.55 -35.43
N TYR A 34 -20.19 -9.08 -34.19
CA TYR A 34 -18.98 -9.29 -33.36
C TYR A 34 -19.20 -10.32 -32.25
N LEU A 35 -20.38 -10.32 -31.62
CA LEU A 35 -20.70 -11.20 -30.50
C LEU A 35 -21.57 -12.35 -30.98
N ASP A 36 -21.19 -13.57 -30.63
CA ASP A 36 -21.94 -14.79 -30.95
C ASP A 36 -23.12 -14.95 -29.98
N PRO A 37 -24.39 -14.89 -30.43
CA PRO A 37 -25.55 -15.10 -29.56
C PRO A 37 -25.65 -16.53 -29.01
N ALA A 38 -24.94 -17.49 -29.60
CA ALA A 38 -24.88 -18.88 -29.18
C ALA A 38 -23.66 -19.22 -28.30
N ALA A 39 -22.93 -18.21 -27.81
CA ALA A 39 -21.85 -18.43 -26.85
C ALA A 39 -22.38 -19.05 -25.54
N ASP A 40 -21.62 -19.96 -24.93
CA ASP A 40 -21.96 -20.61 -23.65
C ASP A 40 -22.15 -19.56 -22.55
N LEU A 41 -21.27 -18.55 -22.57
CA LEU A 41 -21.23 -17.47 -21.61
C LEU A 41 -20.89 -16.13 -22.29
N THR A 42 -21.60 -15.07 -21.92
CA THR A 42 -21.25 -13.68 -22.28
C THR A 42 -21.36 -12.77 -21.06
N PHE A 43 -20.27 -12.14 -20.63
CA PHE A 43 -20.27 -11.23 -19.48
C PHE A 43 -19.42 -9.99 -19.74
N ALA A 44 -19.62 -8.94 -18.95
CA ALA A 44 -18.80 -7.73 -19.03
C ALA A 44 -17.80 -7.64 -17.88
N VAL A 45 -16.64 -7.08 -18.18
CA VAL A 45 -15.62 -6.72 -17.19
C VAL A 45 -15.41 -5.21 -17.25
N ILE A 46 -15.70 -4.55 -16.14
CA ILE A 46 -15.51 -3.12 -15.92
C ILE A 46 -14.51 -2.90 -14.77
N THR A 47 -13.90 -1.72 -14.69
CA THR A 47 -12.94 -1.39 -13.63
C THR A 47 -12.74 0.12 -13.54
N ASP A 48 -12.18 0.60 -12.42
CA ASP A 48 -11.65 1.96 -12.31
C ASP A 48 -12.70 3.01 -12.72
N SER A 49 -13.87 2.92 -12.08
CA SER A 49 -14.93 3.92 -12.24
C SER A 49 -14.51 5.26 -11.66
N HIS A 50 -13.69 5.26 -10.60
CA HIS A 50 -13.19 6.46 -9.93
C HIS A 50 -14.32 7.47 -9.65
N VAL A 51 -15.44 6.99 -9.09
CA VAL A 51 -16.55 7.88 -8.70
C VAL A 51 -16.04 8.87 -7.66
N GLY A 52 -16.19 10.16 -7.97
CA GLY A 52 -15.58 11.25 -7.20
C GLY A 52 -14.41 11.94 -7.90
N PHE A 53 -14.02 11.46 -9.09
CA PHE A 53 -12.98 12.04 -9.91
C PHE A 53 -13.40 12.23 -11.37
N SER A 54 -13.04 13.37 -11.95
CA SER A 54 -13.13 13.65 -13.38
C SER A 54 -14.52 13.28 -13.97
N THR A 55 -14.54 12.39 -14.96
CA THR A 55 -15.75 11.91 -15.65
C THR A 55 -16.27 10.58 -15.10
N GLY A 56 -15.72 10.07 -14.01
CA GLY A 56 -15.95 8.72 -13.49
C GLY A 56 -17.42 8.38 -13.29
N LEU A 57 -18.15 9.21 -12.54
CA LEU A 57 -19.59 9.01 -12.29
C LEU A 57 -20.43 9.04 -13.57
N ALA A 58 -20.16 10.01 -14.46
CA ALA A 58 -20.91 10.14 -15.70
C ALA A 58 -20.66 8.95 -16.64
N ARG A 59 -19.41 8.51 -16.77
CA ARG A 59 -19.03 7.35 -17.59
C ARG A 59 -19.56 6.04 -17.01
N THR A 60 -19.61 5.91 -15.68
CA THR A 60 -20.23 4.75 -15.02
C THR A 60 -21.71 4.62 -15.39
N ARG A 61 -22.47 5.72 -15.30
CA ARG A 61 -23.90 5.72 -15.68
C ARG A 61 -24.11 5.38 -17.15
N LEU A 62 -23.28 5.94 -18.03
CA LEU A 62 -23.33 5.64 -19.47
C LEU A 62 -23.00 4.17 -19.75
N ALA A 63 -21.98 3.62 -19.12
CA ALA A 63 -21.63 2.20 -19.25
C ALA A 63 -22.79 1.30 -18.80
N VAL A 64 -23.44 1.60 -17.68
CA VAL A 64 -24.61 0.84 -17.19
C VAL A 64 -25.76 0.87 -18.18
N THR A 65 -26.06 2.03 -18.77
CA THR A 65 -27.06 2.14 -19.84
C THR A 65 -26.70 1.27 -21.04
N GLU A 66 -25.45 1.34 -21.52
CA GLU A 66 -24.99 0.55 -22.67
C GLU A 66 -24.99 -0.96 -22.38
N LEU A 67 -24.60 -1.38 -21.17
CA LEU A 67 -24.63 -2.79 -20.74
C LEU A 67 -26.07 -3.33 -20.73
N ASN A 68 -27.03 -2.55 -20.27
CA ASN A 68 -28.45 -2.90 -20.29
C ASN A 68 -29.07 -2.94 -21.70
N GLN A 69 -28.44 -2.26 -22.65
CA GLN A 69 -28.83 -2.20 -24.06
C GLN A 69 -27.96 -3.13 -24.92
N ASN A 70 -27.10 -3.94 -24.30
CA ASN A 70 -26.23 -4.84 -25.03
C ASN A 70 -27.10 -5.80 -25.86
N PRO A 71 -26.88 -5.91 -27.18
CA PRO A 71 -27.79 -6.64 -28.06
C PRO A 71 -27.65 -8.17 -27.95
N VAL A 72 -26.57 -8.64 -27.31
CA VAL A 72 -26.46 -10.01 -26.80
C VAL A 72 -26.70 -9.96 -25.30
N ALA A 73 -27.56 -10.84 -24.78
CA ALA A 73 -27.83 -10.89 -23.35
C ALA A 73 -26.53 -11.16 -22.57
N LEU A 74 -26.29 -10.35 -21.54
CA LEU A 74 -25.19 -10.57 -20.61
C LEU A 74 -25.66 -11.50 -19.49
N ASP A 75 -24.82 -12.42 -19.07
CA ASP A 75 -25.05 -13.26 -17.91
C ASP A 75 -24.85 -12.47 -16.60
N PHE A 76 -23.80 -11.64 -16.54
CA PHE A 76 -23.48 -10.77 -15.40
C PHE A 76 -22.41 -9.73 -15.76
N VAL A 77 -22.06 -8.87 -14.79
CA VAL A 77 -20.96 -7.89 -14.86
C VAL A 77 -20.01 -8.11 -13.68
N ILE A 78 -18.70 -8.01 -13.92
CA ILE A 78 -17.67 -7.96 -12.87
C ILE A 78 -17.00 -6.58 -12.87
N HIS A 79 -16.94 -5.91 -11.72
CA HIS A 79 -16.18 -4.67 -11.52
C HIS A 79 -14.90 -4.93 -10.72
N MET A 80 -13.73 -4.66 -11.30
CA MET A 80 -12.44 -5.04 -10.70
C MET A 80 -11.82 -3.95 -9.81
N GLY A 81 -12.59 -3.35 -8.91
CA GLY A 81 -12.07 -2.34 -7.95
C GLY A 81 -11.92 -0.93 -8.50
N ASP A 82 -11.53 -0.02 -7.60
CA ASP A 82 -11.48 1.43 -7.82
C ASP A 82 -12.84 1.97 -8.28
N MET A 83 -13.89 1.54 -7.57
CA MET A 83 -15.26 1.99 -7.77
C MET A 83 -15.40 3.47 -7.41
N THR A 84 -14.66 3.89 -6.38
CA THR A 84 -14.57 5.25 -5.87
C THR A 84 -13.16 5.78 -5.97
N GLU A 85 -13.01 7.11 -5.92
CA GLU A 85 -11.68 7.73 -5.97
C GLU A 85 -11.00 7.80 -4.59
N LYS A 86 -11.78 8.05 -3.54
CA LYS A 86 -11.29 8.27 -2.18
C LYS A 86 -11.95 7.36 -1.16
N GLY A 87 -12.90 6.52 -1.57
CA GLY A 87 -13.69 5.70 -0.66
C GLY A 87 -14.54 6.51 0.31
N LEU A 88 -14.99 7.72 -0.05
CA LEU A 88 -15.84 8.53 0.82
C LEU A 88 -17.28 7.99 0.80
N ALA A 89 -18.01 8.13 1.91
CA ALA A 89 -19.39 7.64 2.02
C ALA A 89 -20.31 8.13 0.87
N TRP A 90 -20.18 9.39 0.44
CA TRP A 90 -20.96 9.94 -0.67
C TRP A 90 -20.55 9.36 -2.04
N GLU A 91 -19.27 9.04 -2.25
CA GLU A 91 -18.78 8.40 -3.48
C GLU A 91 -19.33 6.97 -3.57
N ILE A 92 -19.31 6.23 -2.46
CA ILE A 92 -19.89 4.89 -2.36
C ILE A 92 -21.38 4.93 -2.70
N ASN A 93 -22.14 5.88 -2.13
CA ASN A 93 -23.56 6.02 -2.42
C ASN A 93 -23.81 6.40 -3.89
N ALA A 94 -23.03 7.33 -4.45
CA ALA A 94 -23.15 7.72 -5.85
C ALA A 94 -22.84 6.56 -6.80
N TYR A 95 -21.83 5.75 -6.49
CA TYR A 95 -21.52 4.52 -7.23
C TYR A 95 -22.68 3.53 -7.18
N ARG A 96 -23.19 3.22 -5.97
CA ARG A 96 -24.36 2.31 -5.79
C ARG A 96 -25.55 2.76 -6.62
N GLN A 97 -25.87 4.06 -6.59
CA GLN A 97 -26.95 4.61 -7.40
C GLN A 97 -26.67 4.48 -8.90
N ALA A 98 -25.43 4.73 -9.34
CA ALA A 98 -25.05 4.63 -10.74
C ALA A 98 -25.18 3.20 -11.30
N VAL A 99 -24.86 2.17 -10.50
CA VAL A 99 -24.93 0.76 -10.94
C VAL A 99 -26.25 0.08 -10.64
N SER A 100 -27.09 0.63 -9.77
CA SER A 100 -28.41 0.07 -9.42
C SER A 100 -29.35 -0.23 -10.61
N PRO A 101 -29.30 0.48 -11.75
CA PRO A 101 -30.14 0.14 -12.90
C PRO A 101 -29.68 -1.09 -13.68
N LEU A 102 -28.52 -1.70 -13.39
CA LEU A 102 -28.06 -2.91 -14.10
C LEU A 102 -29.12 -4.02 -13.98
N LYS A 103 -29.46 -4.62 -15.14
CA LYS A 103 -30.49 -5.67 -15.25
C LYS A 103 -29.95 -7.08 -14.98
N VAL A 104 -28.65 -7.20 -14.77
CA VAL A 104 -27.92 -8.46 -14.57
C VAL A 104 -27.12 -8.39 -13.27
N PRO A 105 -26.75 -9.52 -12.66
CA PRO A 105 -25.93 -9.53 -11.46
C PRO A 105 -24.61 -8.75 -11.63
N LEU A 106 -24.20 -8.06 -10.57
CA LEU A 106 -22.93 -7.34 -10.50
C LEU A 106 -22.07 -7.92 -9.37
N TYR A 107 -20.85 -8.32 -9.69
CA TYR A 107 -19.84 -8.79 -8.75
C TYR A 107 -18.71 -7.76 -8.66
N ASN A 108 -18.34 -7.33 -7.45
CA ASN A 108 -17.31 -6.32 -7.24
C ASN A 108 -16.08 -6.92 -6.56
N ALA A 109 -14.89 -6.54 -7.04
CA ALA A 109 -13.63 -6.61 -6.32
C ALA A 109 -13.32 -5.25 -5.68
N LEU A 110 -12.47 -5.23 -4.65
CA LEU A 110 -12.03 -4.00 -3.99
C LEU A 110 -10.72 -3.49 -4.59
N GLY A 111 -10.61 -2.17 -4.80
CA GLY A 111 -9.38 -1.51 -5.26
C GLY A 111 -8.68 -0.69 -4.18
N ASN A 112 -7.49 -0.18 -4.51
CA ASN A 112 -6.73 0.62 -3.55
C ASN A 112 -7.37 2.00 -3.32
N HIS A 113 -8.03 2.61 -4.32
CA HIS A 113 -8.71 3.90 -4.13
C HIS A 113 -9.93 3.79 -3.21
N ASP A 114 -10.51 2.59 -3.12
CA ASP A 114 -11.66 2.31 -2.25
C ASP A 114 -11.29 2.23 -0.75
N SER A 115 -10.01 2.00 -0.41
CA SER A 115 -9.57 1.75 0.98
C SER A 115 -8.41 2.63 1.45
N ARG A 116 -7.58 3.15 0.54
CA ARG A 116 -6.35 3.88 0.85
C ARG A 116 -6.56 5.26 1.46
N TRP A 117 -7.66 5.93 1.11
CA TRP A 117 -7.98 7.29 1.58
C TRP A 117 -9.33 7.38 2.29
N SER A 118 -10.09 6.29 2.23
CA SER A 118 -11.45 6.11 2.70
C SER A 118 -11.70 6.49 4.15
N ASP A 119 -12.62 7.41 4.40
CA ASP A 119 -13.17 7.57 5.74
C ASP A 119 -13.99 6.34 6.20
N GLN A 120 -14.24 5.39 5.29
CA GLN A 120 -14.75 4.06 5.55
C GLN A 120 -13.63 3.03 5.63
N THR A 121 -13.93 1.87 6.22
CA THR A 121 -12.99 0.75 6.33
C THR A 121 -13.50 -0.44 5.51
N LYS A 122 -12.62 -1.40 5.21
CA LYS A 122 -12.95 -2.61 4.42
C LYS A 122 -14.24 -3.34 4.84
N PRO A 123 -14.61 -3.44 6.14
CA PRO A 123 -15.89 -4.01 6.56
C PRO A 123 -17.14 -3.37 5.92
N VAL A 124 -17.10 -2.06 5.62
CA VAL A 124 -18.22 -1.37 4.95
C VAL A 124 -18.36 -1.89 3.52
N TRP A 125 -17.25 -2.11 2.83
CA TRP A 125 -17.23 -2.65 1.47
C TRP A 125 -17.69 -4.10 1.41
N ALA A 126 -17.19 -4.94 2.31
CA ALA A 126 -17.58 -6.34 2.38
C ALA A 126 -19.09 -6.52 2.64
N ARG A 127 -19.69 -5.63 3.44
CA ARG A 127 -21.15 -5.61 3.67
C ARG A 127 -21.96 -5.12 2.47
N LEU A 128 -21.48 -4.11 1.76
CA LEU A 128 -22.23 -3.48 0.68
C LEU A 128 -22.09 -4.20 -0.66
N PHE A 129 -20.94 -4.82 -0.92
CA PHE A 129 -20.56 -5.35 -2.23
C PHE A 129 -19.96 -6.75 -2.20
N GLY A 130 -19.69 -7.28 -1.00
CA GLY A 130 -19.14 -8.62 -0.82
C GLY A 130 -20.21 -9.71 -0.82
N GLN A 131 -19.77 -10.96 -0.75
CA GLN A 131 -20.62 -12.13 -0.56
C GLN A 131 -20.34 -12.74 0.82
N GLY A 132 -21.39 -13.13 1.54
CA GLY A 132 -21.24 -13.67 2.91
C GLY A 132 -20.53 -12.72 3.89
N GLY A 133 -20.58 -11.40 3.63
CA GLY A 133 -19.86 -10.40 4.44
C GLY A 133 -18.35 -10.34 4.22
N LYS A 134 -17.82 -10.94 3.14
CA LYS A 134 -16.39 -10.91 2.78
C LYS A 134 -16.16 -10.19 1.46
N SER A 135 -15.02 -9.48 1.38
CA SER A 135 -14.59 -8.72 0.19
C SER A 135 -13.94 -9.58 -0.89
N TYR A 136 -13.59 -10.83 -0.56
CA TYR A 136 -13.16 -11.88 -1.49
C TYR A 136 -14.15 -13.02 -1.43
N TYR A 137 -14.43 -13.64 -2.57
CA TYR A 137 -15.43 -14.71 -2.71
C TYR A 137 -15.30 -15.38 -4.08
N SER A 138 -16.05 -16.45 -4.26
CA SER A 138 -16.19 -17.12 -5.55
C SER A 138 -17.64 -17.49 -5.83
N PHE A 139 -17.94 -17.82 -7.07
CA PHE A 139 -19.25 -18.30 -7.49
C PHE A 139 -19.12 -19.23 -8.70
N ASP A 140 -20.05 -20.17 -8.80
CA ASP A 140 -20.15 -21.10 -9.93
C ASP A 140 -21.26 -20.64 -10.87
N TYR A 141 -20.99 -20.62 -12.17
CA TYR A 141 -21.98 -20.24 -13.17
C TYR A 141 -21.77 -21.02 -14.46
N LYS A 142 -22.81 -21.73 -14.92
CA LYS A 142 -22.79 -22.57 -16.13
C LYS A 142 -21.57 -23.51 -16.23
N GLY A 143 -21.13 -24.09 -15.11
CA GLY A 143 -19.99 -25.01 -15.07
C GLY A 143 -18.60 -24.35 -15.01
N TYR A 144 -18.55 -23.01 -14.97
CA TYR A 144 -17.33 -22.23 -14.76
C TYR A 144 -17.27 -21.75 -13.31
N HIS A 145 -16.05 -21.68 -12.78
CA HIS A 145 -15.78 -21.17 -11.44
C HIS A 145 -15.09 -19.81 -11.52
N PHE A 146 -15.64 -18.81 -10.82
CA PHE A 146 -15.16 -17.43 -10.84
C PHE A 146 -14.64 -17.04 -9.47
N ILE A 147 -13.41 -16.52 -9.41
CA ILE A 147 -12.75 -16.13 -8.16
C ILE A 147 -12.54 -14.62 -8.16
N ILE A 148 -13.06 -13.96 -7.13
CA ILE A 148 -12.85 -12.53 -6.86
C ILE A 148 -11.89 -12.41 -5.67
N LEU A 149 -10.66 -11.97 -5.95
CA LEU A 149 -9.64 -11.71 -4.95
C LEU A 149 -9.73 -10.27 -4.43
N ASP A 150 -9.49 -10.11 -3.14
CA ASP A 150 -9.29 -8.81 -2.50
C ASP A 150 -7.81 -8.58 -2.27
N SER A 151 -7.19 -7.83 -3.19
CA SER A 151 -5.79 -7.44 -3.09
C SER A 151 -5.57 -6.11 -2.37
N ALA A 152 -6.61 -5.43 -1.89
CA ALA A 152 -6.46 -4.09 -1.33
C ALA A 152 -5.96 -4.12 0.13
N ILE A 153 -4.86 -3.42 0.39
CA ILE A 153 -4.33 -3.23 1.75
C ILE A 153 -4.85 -1.89 2.29
N PRO A 154 -5.44 -1.85 3.51
CA PRO A 154 -5.85 -0.59 4.13
C PRO A 154 -4.72 0.45 4.14
N GLY A 155 -4.95 1.62 3.54
CA GLY A 155 -3.94 2.69 3.53
C GLY A 155 -2.79 2.52 2.51
N ALA A 156 -2.76 1.46 1.69
CA ALA A 156 -1.67 1.23 0.74
C ALA A 156 -2.07 1.33 -0.74
N THR A 157 -1.08 1.59 -1.61
CA THR A 157 -1.23 1.58 -3.08
C THR A 157 -1.00 0.21 -3.68
N HIS A 158 -0.14 -0.60 -3.06
CA HIS A 158 0.18 -1.93 -3.54
C HIS A 158 -0.77 -2.94 -2.92
N GLY A 159 -0.78 -4.15 -3.46
CA GLY A 159 -1.64 -5.23 -2.99
C GLY A 159 -0.91 -6.36 -2.27
N HIS A 160 -1.69 -7.17 -1.56
CA HIS A 160 -1.27 -8.37 -0.86
C HIS A 160 -2.50 -9.28 -0.69
N ILE A 161 -2.29 -10.60 -0.70
CA ILE A 161 -3.34 -11.59 -0.40
C ILE A 161 -3.01 -12.24 0.93
N ASP A 162 -3.73 -11.91 2.00
CA ASP A 162 -3.36 -12.35 3.35
C ASP A 162 -3.57 -13.86 3.58
N GLY A 163 -2.92 -14.38 4.62
CA GLY A 163 -2.96 -15.80 4.99
C GLY A 163 -4.36 -16.41 5.09
N PRO A 164 -5.34 -15.72 5.74
CA PRO A 164 -6.74 -16.16 5.74
C PRO A 164 -7.35 -16.31 4.34
N GLN A 165 -7.10 -15.37 3.43
CA GLN A 165 -7.59 -15.44 2.05
C GLN A 165 -6.89 -16.54 1.24
N LEU A 166 -5.58 -16.76 1.41
CA LEU A 166 -4.88 -17.88 0.78
C LEU A 166 -5.43 -19.24 1.22
N SER A 167 -5.71 -19.38 2.52
CA SER A 167 -6.31 -20.60 3.08
C SER A 167 -7.71 -20.83 2.51
N TRP A 168 -8.51 -19.76 2.40
CA TRP A 168 -9.81 -19.79 1.75
C TRP A 168 -9.70 -20.20 0.28
N LEU A 169 -8.77 -19.61 -0.49
CA LEU A 169 -8.58 -19.91 -1.90
C LEU A 169 -8.25 -21.39 -2.13
N GLN A 170 -7.38 -21.97 -1.29
CA GLN A 170 -7.05 -23.38 -1.37
C GLN A 170 -8.26 -24.27 -1.07
N ALA A 171 -9.04 -23.95 -0.03
CA ALA A 171 -10.24 -24.70 0.32
C ALA A 171 -11.35 -24.59 -0.73
N ASP A 172 -11.51 -23.40 -1.32
CA ASP A 172 -12.48 -23.13 -2.37
C ASP A 172 -12.16 -23.91 -3.65
N LEU A 173 -10.90 -23.96 -4.06
CA LEU A 173 -10.49 -24.72 -5.24
C LEU A 173 -10.55 -26.25 -5.03
N ALA A 174 -10.24 -26.72 -3.81
CA ALA A 174 -10.23 -28.15 -3.50
C ALA A 174 -11.61 -28.83 -3.66
N ARG A 175 -12.71 -28.06 -3.69
CA ARG A 175 -14.07 -28.58 -3.89
C ARG A 175 -14.43 -28.79 -5.37
N LEU A 176 -13.61 -28.31 -6.30
CA LEU A 176 -13.93 -28.34 -7.73
C LEU A 176 -13.73 -29.72 -8.32
N ALA A 177 -14.57 -30.07 -9.29
CA ALA A 177 -14.36 -31.28 -10.08
C ALA A 177 -13.09 -31.12 -10.95
N PRO A 178 -12.35 -32.22 -11.22
CA PRO A 178 -11.19 -32.16 -12.10
C PRO A 178 -11.55 -31.54 -13.46
N GLY A 179 -10.74 -30.57 -13.90
CA GLY A 179 -10.93 -29.89 -15.17
C GLY A 179 -11.95 -28.75 -15.17
N THR A 180 -12.67 -28.48 -14.07
CA THR A 180 -13.55 -27.31 -13.94
C THR A 180 -12.80 -26.03 -14.36
N PRO A 181 -13.29 -25.28 -15.37
CA PRO A 181 -12.59 -24.09 -15.83
C PRO A 181 -12.71 -22.94 -14.82
N VAL A 182 -11.58 -22.29 -14.53
CA VAL A 182 -11.47 -21.23 -13.52
C VAL A 182 -11.11 -19.89 -14.17
N LEU A 183 -11.75 -18.81 -13.74
CA LEU A 183 -11.38 -17.43 -14.07
C LEU A 183 -11.11 -16.63 -12.80
N VAL A 184 -9.99 -15.91 -12.77
CA VAL A 184 -9.51 -15.20 -11.57
C VAL A 184 -9.51 -13.70 -11.80
N PHE A 185 -10.05 -12.93 -10.85
CA PHE A 185 -10.18 -11.49 -10.92
C PHE A 185 -9.56 -10.85 -9.68
N SER A 186 -8.73 -9.83 -9.87
CA SER A 186 -8.13 -9.02 -8.80
C SER A 186 -8.05 -7.58 -9.26
N HIS A 187 -8.14 -6.60 -8.38
CA HIS A 187 -7.88 -5.21 -8.79
C HIS A 187 -6.42 -5.02 -9.23
N HIS A 188 -5.47 -5.33 -8.35
CA HIS A 188 -4.04 -5.28 -8.67
C HIS A 188 -3.64 -6.44 -9.60
N PRO A 189 -2.79 -6.19 -10.61
CA PRO A 189 -2.40 -7.22 -11.56
C PRO A 189 -1.38 -8.19 -10.96
N LEU A 190 -1.67 -9.49 -11.09
CA LEU A 190 -0.77 -10.59 -10.76
C LEU A 190 0.24 -10.83 -11.89
N ALA A 191 1.47 -11.22 -11.54
CA ALA A 191 2.55 -11.56 -12.46
C ALA A 191 2.92 -10.46 -13.47
N PHE A 192 2.64 -9.20 -13.12
CA PHE A 192 2.96 -8.06 -13.98
C PHE A 192 4.43 -7.66 -13.84
N SER A 193 4.99 -7.00 -14.85
CA SER A 193 6.41 -6.61 -14.88
C SER A 193 6.78 -5.69 -13.70
N ASN A 194 5.90 -4.77 -13.35
CA ASN A 194 5.93 -4.05 -12.09
C ASN A 194 5.16 -4.87 -11.04
N ARG A 195 5.83 -5.24 -9.94
CA ARG A 195 5.22 -6.04 -8.88
C ARG A 195 4.22 -5.19 -8.10
N PHE A 196 2.93 -5.49 -8.24
CA PHE A 196 1.87 -4.85 -7.44
C PHE A 196 1.45 -5.68 -6.24
N ILE A 197 1.49 -7.01 -6.36
CA ILE A 197 1.20 -7.93 -5.26
C ILE A 197 2.51 -8.61 -4.86
N ASP A 198 2.88 -8.53 -3.59
CA ASP A 198 4.10 -9.16 -3.12
C ASP A 198 4.03 -10.68 -3.25
N ASN A 199 3.02 -11.32 -2.66
CA ASN A 199 2.92 -12.76 -2.57
C ASN A 199 2.21 -13.42 -3.77
N GLU A 200 2.27 -12.81 -4.95
CA GLU A 200 1.65 -13.33 -6.17
C GLU A 200 2.08 -14.77 -6.52
N ASP A 201 3.32 -15.16 -6.19
CA ASP A 201 3.80 -16.52 -6.46
C ASP A 201 3.10 -17.56 -5.57
N GLN A 202 2.63 -17.21 -4.37
CA GLN A 202 1.82 -18.10 -3.52
C GLN A 202 0.44 -18.33 -4.16
N VAL A 203 -0.20 -17.26 -4.66
CA VAL A 203 -1.48 -17.33 -5.37
C VAL A 203 -1.36 -18.20 -6.62
N LEU A 204 -0.31 -17.97 -7.43
CA LEU A 204 -0.06 -18.75 -8.64
C LEU A 204 0.27 -20.21 -8.35
N GLY A 205 0.97 -20.50 -7.25
CA GLY A 205 1.28 -21.86 -6.80
C GLY A 205 0.01 -22.64 -6.44
N ILE A 206 -0.92 -22.02 -5.70
CA ILE A 206 -2.22 -22.62 -5.37
C ILE A 206 -3.02 -22.92 -6.65
N LEU A 207 -2.99 -22.03 -7.63
CA LEU A 207 -3.75 -22.14 -8.88
C LEU A 207 -3.12 -23.07 -9.93
N GLN A 208 -1.83 -23.42 -9.81
CA GLN A 208 -1.07 -24.13 -10.85
C GLN A 208 -1.67 -25.51 -11.22
N GLY A 209 -2.34 -26.18 -10.28
CA GLY A 209 -2.97 -27.49 -10.48
C GLY A 209 -4.38 -27.45 -11.07
N TYR A 210 -4.94 -26.27 -11.33
CA TYR A 210 -6.33 -26.11 -11.75
C TYR A 210 -6.44 -25.62 -13.20
N ASN A 211 -7.59 -25.85 -13.83
CA ASN A 211 -7.85 -25.44 -15.21
C ASN A 211 -8.16 -23.93 -15.30
N VAL A 212 -7.19 -23.09 -14.98
CA VAL A 212 -7.35 -21.63 -15.07
C VAL A 212 -7.32 -21.18 -16.52
N LEU A 213 -8.41 -20.60 -17.02
CA LEU A 213 -8.51 -20.10 -18.38
C LEU A 213 -7.81 -18.74 -18.54
N ALA A 214 -8.04 -17.82 -17.61
CA ALA A 214 -7.53 -16.47 -17.68
C ALA A 214 -7.55 -15.76 -16.32
N TYR A 215 -6.68 -14.76 -16.21
CA TYR A 215 -6.62 -13.82 -15.10
C TYR A 215 -6.99 -12.42 -15.59
N PHE A 216 -7.75 -11.69 -14.79
CA PHE A 216 -8.18 -10.33 -15.10
C PHE A 216 -7.78 -9.35 -14.00
N ALA A 217 -7.35 -8.16 -14.41
CA ALA A 217 -7.00 -7.08 -13.51
C ALA A 217 -7.38 -5.68 -14.00
N GLY A 218 -7.53 -4.76 -13.06
CA GLY A 218 -7.77 -3.33 -13.29
C GLY A 218 -6.48 -2.51 -13.14
N HIS A 219 -6.60 -1.35 -12.47
CA HIS A 219 -5.50 -0.53 -11.93
C HIS A 219 -4.70 0.28 -12.98
N GLY A 220 -4.23 -0.33 -14.07
CA GLY A 220 -3.35 0.36 -15.03
C GLY A 220 -4.04 1.07 -16.21
N HIS A 221 -5.37 1.16 -16.18
CA HIS A 221 -6.22 1.92 -17.12
C HIS A 221 -6.00 1.59 -18.61
N SER A 222 -5.47 0.39 -18.90
CA SER A 222 -5.02 0.00 -20.23
C SER A 222 -5.43 -1.43 -20.56
N HIS A 223 -5.66 -1.71 -21.84
CA HIS A 223 -5.82 -3.09 -22.32
C HIS A 223 -4.45 -3.70 -22.58
N LEU A 224 -3.93 -4.47 -21.62
CA LEU A 224 -2.64 -5.14 -21.71
C LEU A 224 -2.82 -6.65 -21.59
N GLN A 225 -1.94 -7.40 -22.25
CA GLN A 225 -1.90 -8.85 -22.17
C GLN A 225 -0.48 -9.31 -21.88
N TRP A 226 -0.33 -10.26 -20.96
CA TRP A 226 0.92 -10.97 -20.70
C TRP A 226 0.66 -12.46 -20.42
N ASN A 227 1.72 -13.24 -20.28
CA ASN A 227 1.64 -14.67 -20.00
C ASN A 227 2.52 -15.06 -18.81
N ARG A 228 2.01 -15.96 -17.99
CA ARG A 228 2.69 -16.54 -16.84
C ARG A 228 2.22 -17.97 -16.63
N ASN A 229 3.15 -18.91 -16.45
CA ASN A 229 2.86 -20.34 -16.28
C ASN A 229 1.96 -20.91 -17.39
N GLY A 230 2.16 -20.44 -18.62
CA GLY A 230 1.36 -20.82 -19.79
C GLY A 230 -0.04 -20.20 -19.85
N ARG A 231 -0.47 -19.42 -18.84
CA ARG A 231 -1.81 -18.83 -18.76
C ARG A 231 -1.82 -17.33 -19.13
N PRO A 232 -2.88 -16.84 -19.80
CA PRO A 232 -2.99 -15.44 -20.19
C PRO A 232 -3.52 -14.57 -19.03
N PHE A 233 -2.99 -13.36 -18.96
CA PHE A 233 -3.40 -12.32 -18.03
C PHE A 233 -3.85 -11.10 -18.83
N PHE A 234 -4.94 -10.47 -18.38
CA PHE A 234 -5.53 -9.32 -19.04
C PHE A 234 -5.68 -8.18 -18.05
N MET A 235 -5.14 -7.01 -18.40
CA MET A 235 -5.55 -5.76 -17.79
C MET A 235 -6.67 -5.15 -18.63
N VAL A 236 -7.70 -4.63 -17.99
CA VAL A 236 -8.84 -3.99 -18.67
C VAL A 236 -8.76 -2.48 -18.52
N LYS A 237 -9.04 -1.76 -19.61
CA LYS A 237 -9.15 -0.29 -19.62
C LYS A 237 -10.23 0.20 -18.65
N ALA A 238 -9.95 1.33 -18.00
CA ALA A 238 -10.81 1.96 -17.02
C ALA A 238 -12.08 2.59 -17.62
N ILE A 239 -13.19 2.53 -16.86
CA ILE A 239 -14.42 3.28 -17.17
C ILE A 239 -14.13 4.78 -17.16
N VAL A 240 -13.35 5.28 -16.21
CA VAL A 240 -13.01 6.71 -16.15
C VAL A 240 -12.26 7.18 -17.39
N ASP A 241 -11.68 6.28 -18.18
CA ASP A 241 -11.01 6.52 -19.47
C ASP A 241 -11.87 6.16 -20.70
N GLY A 242 -13.14 5.82 -20.46
CA GLY A 242 -14.16 5.66 -21.50
C GLY A 242 -14.20 4.27 -22.12
N GLY A 243 -13.65 3.24 -21.48
CA GLY A 243 -13.67 1.88 -22.03
C GLY A 243 -14.03 0.82 -21.01
N TYR A 244 -14.51 -0.31 -21.50
CA TYR A 244 -14.60 -1.56 -20.76
C TYR A 244 -14.38 -2.76 -21.69
N ALA A 245 -14.50 -3.98 -21.15
CA ALA A 245 -14.38 -5.21 -21.92
C ALA A 245 -15.65 -6.08 -21.88
N LEU A 246 -15.92 -6.76 -22.99
CA LEU A 246 -16.90 -7.84 -23.10
C LEU A 246 -16.15 -9.16 -23.31
N VAL A 247 -16.58 -10.20 -22.60
CA VAL A 247 -15.99 -11.54 -22.63
C VAL A 247 -17.03 -12.52 -23.14
N GLN A 248 -16.66 -13.33 -24.13
CA GLN A 248 -17.45 -14.48 -24.57
C GLN A 248 -16.67 -15.76 -24.40
N ILE A 249 -17.31 -16.81 -23.91
CA ILE A 249 -16.75 -18.16 -23.89
C ILE A 249 -17.64 -19.05 -24.74
N LYS A 250 -17.03 -19.77 -25.67
CA LYS A 250 -17.69 -20.76 -26.51
C LYS A 250 -16.77 -21.97 -26.69
N GLU A 251 -17.25 -23.16 -26.36
CA GLU A 251 -16.50 -24.41 -26.48
C GLU A 251 -15.13 -24.34 -25.77
N GLY A 252 -15.11 -23.72 -24.59
CA GLY A 252 -13.88 -23.52 -23.80
C GLY A 252 -12.91 -22.45 -24.32
N LYS A 253 -13.28 -21.74 -25.39
CA LYS A 253 -12.49 -20.66 -25.99
C LYS A 253 -13.00 -19.30 -25.54
N LEU A 254 -12.13 -18.52 -24.89
CA LEU A 254 -12.44 -17.18 -24.40
C LEU A 254 -12.06 -16.13 -25.45
N THR A 255 -13.00 -15.27 -25.82
CA THR A 255 -12.76 -14.09 -26.66
C THR A 255 -13.01 -12.82 -25.85
N LEU A 256 -12.06 -11.89 -25.92
CA LEU A 256 -12.11 -10.60 -25.25
C LEU A 256 -12.30 -9.48 -26.27
N TRP A 257 -13.24 -8.58 -26.01
CA TRP A 257 -13.56 -7.42 -26.84
C TRP A 257 -13.43 -6.14 -26.04
N HIS A 258 -12.82 -5.10 -26.63
CA HIS A 258 -12.91 -3.75 -26.11
C HIS A 258 -14.19 -3.09 -26.62
N LYS A 259 -14.89 -2.47 -25.68
CA LYS A 259 -16.01 -1.58 -25.92
C LYS A 259 -15.64 -0.16 -25.47
N GLN A 260 -15.68 0.78 -26.42
CA GLN A 260 -15.55 2.21 -26.15
C GLN A 260 -16.92 2.80 -25.80
N ILE A 261 -17.04 3.44 -24.63
CA ILE A 261 -18.29 4.04 -24.16
C ILE A 261 -18.72 5.15 -25.12
N GLY A 262 -19.99 5.14 -25.52
CA GLY A 262 -20.61 6.08 -26.46
C GLY A 262 -20.43 5.73 -27.93
N PHE A 263 -19.75 4.63 -28.27
CA PHE A 263 -19.51 4.20 -29.66
C PHE A 263 -20.08 2.81 -29.95
N PRO A 264 -20.66 2.56 -31.14
CA PRO A 264 -21.38 1.32 -31.42
C PRO A 264 -20.50 0.13 -31.81
N TRP A 265 -19.18 0.29 -31.92
CA TRP A 265 -18.28 -0.74 -32.42
C TRP A 265 -17.52 -1.45 -31.29
N LEU A 266 -17.17 -2.72 -31.54
CA LEU A 266 -16.27 -3.51 -30.71
C LEU A 266 -14.94 -3.71 -31.41
N LYS A 267 -13.87 -3.85 -30.63
CA LYS A 267 -12.55 -4.25 -31.13
C LYS A 267 -12.13 -5.54 -30.44
N LYS A 268 -11.93 -6.61 -31.20
CA LYS A 268 -11.36 -7.86 -30.67
C LYS A 268 -9.98 -7.57 -30.08
N LEU A 269 -9.79 -7.90 -28.81
CA LEU A 269 -8.52 -7.73 -28.08
C LEU A 269 -7.71 -9.01 -28.11
N ALA A 270 -8.35 -10.12 -27.77
CA ALA A 270 -7.69 -11.41 -27.65
C ALA A 270 -8.68 -12.55 -27.88
N GLU A 271 -8.12 -13.70 -28.19
CA GLU A 271 -8.83 -14.96 -28.23
C GLU A 271 -7.89 -16.04 -27.71
N VAL A 272 -8.31 -16.76 -26.68
CA VAL A 272 -7.48 -17.72 -25.95
C VAL A 272 -8.25 -19.01 -25.73
N SER A 273 -7.56 -20.12 -25.96
CA SER A 273 -8.03 -21.45 -25.58
C SER A 273 -7.21 -21.93 -24.39
N ALA A 274 -7.73 -22.91 -23.65
CA ALA A 274 -6.92 -23.66 -22.70
C ALA A 274 -5.66 -24.19 -23.42
N ARG A 275 -4.48 -23.94 -22.84
CA ARG A 275 -3.21 -24.47 -23.34
C ARG A 275 -2.75 -25.60 -22.43
N GLU A 276 -2.13 -26.62 -23.02
CA GLU A 276 -1.38 -27.60 -22.26
C GLU A 276 -0.25 -26.92 -21.48
N THR A 277 -0.13 -27.28 -20.21
CA THR A 277 0.93 -26.82 -19.33
C THR A 277 2.16 -27.69 -19.52
N VAL A 278 3.34 -27.06 -19.58
CA VAL A 278 4.61 -27.79 -19.59
C VAL A 278 4.75 -28.49 -18.24
N ASN A 279 5.00 -29.80 -18.28
CA ASN A 279 5.23 -30.55 -17.06
C ASN A 279 6.64 -30.25 -16.53
N LEU A 280 6.70 -29.50 -15.43
CA LEU A 280 7.95 -29.20 -14.71
C LEU A 280 8.11 -30.04 -13.43
N GLN A 281 7.33 -31.11 -13.26
CA GLN A 281 7.50 -32.03 -12.13
C GLN A 281 8.89 -32.66 -12.18
N GLY A 282 9.66 -32.51 -11.09
CA GLY A 282 11.04 -32.96 -11.00
C GLY A 282 12.09 -31.93 -11.43
N ALA A 283 11.69 -30.68 -11.72
CA ALA A 283 12.64 -29.58 -11.81
C ALA A 283 13.25 -29.30 -10.43
N GLU A 284 14.58 -29.39 -10.32
CA GLU A 284 15.31 -29.17 -9.07
C GLU A 284 16.11 -27.88 -9.16
N VAL A 285 15.88 -26.95 -8.24
CA VAL A 285 16.64 -25.70 -8.11
C VAL A 285 17.41 -25.73 -6.80
N GLN A 286 18.71 -25.48 -6.84
CA GLN A 286 19.53 -25.31 -5.64
C GLN A 286 20.22 -23.95 -5.70
N ALA A 287 19.97 -23.09 -4.70
CA ALA A 287 20.52 -21.76 -4.64
C ALA A 287 21.32 -21.55 -3.33
N ALA A 288 22.41 -20.81 -3.43
CA ALA A 288 23.27 -20.43 -2.32
C ALA A 288 23.87 -19.04 -2.55
N ALA A 289 24.60 -18.53 -1.56
CA ALA A 289 25.30 -17.24 -1.65
C ALA A 289 26.31 -17.16 -2.82
N THR A 290 26.77 -18.30 -3.32
CA THR A 290 27.83 -18.42 -4.35
C THR A 290 27.30 -18.78 -5.75
N GLY A 291 26.02 -19.13 -5.88
CA GLY A 291 25.44 -19.46 -7.18
C GLY A 291 24.10 -20.17 -7.09
N ILE A 292 23.61 -20.59 -8.25
CA ILE A 292 22.40 -21.37 -8.44
C ILE A 292 22.61 -22.45 -9.48
N SER A 293 22.01 -23.61 -9.27
CA SER A 293 21.89 -24.67 -10.26
C SER A 293 20.43 -25.03 -10.53
N LEU A 294 20.19 -25.53 -11.73
CA LEU A 294 18.91 -26.08 -12.19
C LEU A 294 19.15 -27.45 -12.82
N ARG A 295 18.31 -28.42 -12.47
CA ARG A 295 18.17 -29.68 -13.20
C ARG A 295 16.73 -29.82 -13.70
N LEU A 296 16.56 -30.25 -14.94
CA LEU A 296 15.24 -30.48 -15.56
C LEU A 296 15.09 -31.95 -15.93
N SER A 297 13.97 -32.55 -15.54
CA SER A 297 13.59 -33.96 -15.74
C SER A 297 12.82 -34.23 -17.05
N GLY A 298 12.40 -33.20 -17.78
CA GLY A 298 11.56 -33.33 -18.99
C GLY A 298 12.32 -33.30 -20.32
N GLU A 299 11.67 -33.81 -21.38
CA GLU A 299 12.15 -33.78 -22.77
C GLU A 299 12.08 -32.37 -23.39
N GLU A 300 11.06 -31.58 -23.04
CA GLU A 300 10.94 -30.21 -23.51
C GLU A 300 12.04 -29.31 -22.90
N ARG A 301 12.84 -28.70 -23.78
CA ARG A 301 13.94 -27.83 -23.38
C ARG A 301 13.57 -26.35 -23.56
N PRO A 302 13.76 -25.51 -22.52
CA PRO A 302 13.60 -24.07 -22.65
C PRO A 302 14.62 -23.48 -23.63
N GLU A 303 14.22 -22.47 -24.39
CA GLU A 303 15.14 -21.67 -25.24
C GLU A 303 16.04 -20.78 -24.40
N ARG A 304 15.51 -20.27 -23.29
CA ARG A 304 16.24 -19.38 -22.38
C ARG A 304 16.02 -19.80 -20.93
N ILE A 305 17.12 -19.94 -20.22
CA ILE A 305 17.18 -20.23 -18.79
C ILE A 305 17.99 -19.11 -18.14
N GLU A 306 17.33 -18.33 -17.29
CA GLU A 306 17.92 -17.20 -16.59
C GLU A 306 17.63 -17.30 -15.10
N ALA A 307 18.47 -16.71 -14.27
CA ALA A 307 18.19 -16.53 -12.85
C ALA A 307 18.47 -15.11 -12.40
N ARG A 308 17.86 -14.75 -11.29
CA ARG A 308 18.16 -13.55 -10.52
C ARG A 308 18.08 -13.85 -9.02
N VAL A 309 18.77 -13.06 -8.23
CA VAL A 309 18.64 -13.03 -6.77
C VAL A 309 17.86 -11.78 -6.39
N ASP A 310 16.81 -11.99 -5.60
CA ASP A 310 15.78 -11.04 -5.23
C ASP A 310 15.12 -10.40 -6.46
N ARG A 311 13.89 -9.91 -6.32
CA ARG A 311 13.21 -9.32 -7.48
C ARG A 311 13.86 -8.04 -8.02
N SER A 312 14.74 -7.40 -7.25
CA SER A 312 15.57 -6.27 -7.69
C SER A 312 16.78 -6.67 -8.55
N GLY A 313 17.17 -7.94 -8.55
CA GLY A 313 18.31 -8.43 -9.32
C GLY A 313 18.02 -8.47 -10.83
N ASN A 314 19.08 -8.27 -11.62
CA ASN A 314 19.02 -8.45 -13.06
C ASN A 314 18.99 -9.94 -13.43
N TRP A 315 18.25 -10.27 -14.50
CA TRP A 315 18.26 -11.61 -15.08
C TRP A 315 19.62 -11.90 -15.70
N GLN A 316 20.16 -13.07 -15.38
CA GLN A 316 21.45 -13.56 -15.85
C GLN A 316 21.29 -14.98 -16.39
N LYS A 317 21.90 -15.27 -17.54
CA LYS A 317 21.79 -16.57 -18.20
C LYS A 317 22.51 -17.66 -17.39
N LEU A 318 21.87 -18.82 -17.22
CA LEU A 318 22.57 -20.00 -16.69
C LEU A 318 23.32 -20.71 -17.82
N ALA A 319 24.54 -21.13 -17.53
CA ALA A 319 25.37 -21.90 -18.45
C ALA A 319 25.08 -23.40 -18.30
N PRO A 320 24.91 -24.15 -19.42
CA PRO A 320 24.77 -25.61 -19.36
C PRO A 320 26.06 -26.27 -18.85
N ARG A 321 25.90 -27.43 -18.19
CA ARG A 321 26.96 -28.27 -17.66
C ARG A 321 26.98 -29.64 -18.36
N PRO A 322 28.13 -30.34 -18.40
CA PRO A 322 28.24 -31.66 -19.03
C PRO A 322 27.33 -32.74 -18.45
N ASP A 323 26.91 -32.60 -17.19
CA ASP A 323 25.99 -33.50 -16.49
C ASP A 323 24.50 -33.26 -16.81
N GLY A 324 24.21 -32.34 -17.73
CA GLY A 324 22.86 -31.97 -18.14
C GLY A 324 22.17 -30.96 -17.22
N SER A 325 22.87 -30.40 -16.23
CA SER A 325 22.38 -29.30 -15.40
C SER A 325 22.71 -27.92 -16.00
N TRP A 326 22.17 -26.86 -15.42
CA TRP A 326 22.55 -25.48 -15.70
C TRP A 326 23.01 -24.79 -14.43
N GLN A 327 23.98 -23.89 -14.53
CA GLN A 327 24.50 -23.17 -13.38
C GLN A 327 24.82 -21.71 -13.69
N LEU A 328 24.67 -20.85 -12.67
CA LEU A 328 25.15 -19.48 -12.65
C LEU A 328 25.88 -19.24 -11.32
N ASN A 329 27.06 -18.63 -11.37
CA ASN A 329 27.79 -18.22 -10.17
C ASN A 329 27.52 -16.74 -9.86
N TRP A 330 27.42 -16.40 -8.59
CA TRP A 330 27.31 -15.04 -8.09
C TRP A 330 27.95 -14.92 -6.71
N GLN A 331 27.98 -13.73 -6.12
CA GLN A 331 28.46 -13.56 -4.74
C GLN A 331 27.55 -12.61 -3.98
N ILE A 332 26.71 -13.17 -3.12
CA ILE A 332 25.77 -12.43 -2.26
C ILE A 332 26.37 -12.35 -0.86
N THR A 333 26.59 -11.13 -0.39
CA THR A 333 27.23 -10.86 0.92
C THR A 333 26.30 -10.17 1.91
N THR A 334 25.14 -9.70 1.47
CA THR A 334 24.15 -9.10 2.38
C THR A 334 23.58 -10.21 3.26
N PRO A 335 23.65 -10.11 4.59
CA PRO A 335 23.07 -11.10 5.48
C PRO A 335 21.54 -11.12 5.37
N GLY A 336 20.93 -12.29 5.54
CA GLY A 336 19.48 -12.42 5.47
C GLY A 336 18.99 -13.49 4.51
N GLN A 337 17.66 -13.57 4.41
CA GLN A 337 16.94 -14.54 3.60
C GLN A 337 16.73 -13.97 2.21
N HIS A 338 17.28 -14.63 1.19
CA HIS A 338 17.21 -14.22 -0.20
C HIS A 338 16.31 -15.15 -1.02
N LEU A 339 15.70 -14.62 -2.07
CA LEU A 339 14.91 -15.37 -3.03
C LEU A 339 15.67 -15.49 -4.35
N ALA A 340 16.06 -16.70 -4.74
CA ALA A 340 16.53 -16.94 -6.09
C ALA A 340 15.37 -17.39 -6.98
N THR A 341 15.24 -16.77 -8.15
CA THR A 341 14.22 -17.15 -9.13
C THR A 341 14.91 -17.57 -10.42
N VAL A 342 14.58 -18.77 -10.91
CA VAL A 342 14.91 -19.23 -12.26
C VAL A 342 13.72 -18.98 -13.18
N ARG A 343 13.96 -18.37 -14.34
CA ARG A 343 12.99 -18.16 -15.41
C ARG A 343 13.30 -19.08 -16.58
N LEU A 344 12.31 -19.87 -16.97
CA LEU A 344 12.32 -20.73 -18.14
C LEU A 344 11.43 -20.10 -19.22
N VAL A 345 11.98 -19.89 -20.41
CA VAL A 345 11.25 -19.39 -21.58
C VAL A 345 11.28 -20.47 -22.66
N PHE A 346 10.09 -20.90 -23.11
CA PHE A 346 9.91 -21.93 -24.13
C PHE A 346 9.61 -21.31 -25.49
N SER A 347 9.84 -22.07 -26.57
CA SER A 347 9.65 -21.65 -27.96
C SER A 347 8.20 -21.22 -28.30
N GLY A 348 7.22 -21.80 -27.61
CA GLY A 348 5.80 -21.40 -27.71
C GLY A 348 5.45 -20.11 -26.94
N GLY A 349 6.45 -19.41 -26.39
CA GLY A 349 6.31 -18.18 -25.62
C GLY A 349 5.88 -18.38 -24.17
N GLN A 350 5.73 -19.62 -23.69
CA GLN A 350 5.41 -19.90 -22.29
C GLN A 350 6.58 -19.51 -21.38
N VAL A 351 6.26 -18.86 -20.26
CA VAL A 351 7.25 -18.46 -19.25
C VAL A 351 6.88 -19.07 -17.91
N TYR A 352 7.82 -19.79 -17.29
CA TYR A 352 7.68 -20.39 -15.97
C TYR A 352 8.77 -19.87 -15.03
N HIS A 353 8.42 -19.63 -13.76
CA HIS A 353 9.43 -19.36 -12.73
C HIS A 353 9.49 -20.48 -11.71
N LEU A 354 10.70 -20.78 -11.27
CA LEU A 354 10.99 -21.67 -10.15
C LEU A 354 11.72 -20.84 -9.08
N ASN A 355 11.19 -20.87 -7.86
CA ASN A 355 11.65 -20.05 -6.75
C ASN A 355 12.34 -20.92 -5.70
N GLN A 356 13.50 -20.49 -5.21
CA GLN A 356 14.24 -21.15 -4.13
C GLN A 356 14.79 -20.10 -3.17
N THR A 357 14.47 -20.23 -1.89
CA THR A 357 15.05 -19.37 -0.84
C THR A 357 16.39 -19.91 -0.37
N PHE A 358 17.31 -19.02 0.01
CA PHE A 358 18.58 -19.38 0.65
C PHE A 358 18.98 -18.33 1.69
N GLN A 359 19.82 -18.71 2.65
CA GLN A 359 20.22 -17.85 3.76
C GLN A 359 21.69 -17.42 3.65
N VAL A 360 21.97 -16.16 3.98
CA VAL A 360 23.31 -15.62 4.13
C VAL A 360 23.54 -15.21 5.59
N THR A 361 24.61 -15.71 6.21
CA THR A 361 24.97 -15.39 7.59
C THR A 361 25.86 -14.15 7.66
N GLY A 362 25.68 -13.32 8.68
CA GLY A 362 26.54 -12.15 8.94
C GLY A 362 25.94 -11.24 10.01
N GLN A 363 26.39 -9.98 10.07
CA GLN A 363 25.85 -8.97 10.97
C GLN A 363 24.90 -8.01 10.24
N PRO A 364 23.74 -7.67 10.82
CA PRO A 364 23.25 -8.09 12.14
C PRO A 364 22.86 -9.58 12.19
N ALA A 365 22.97 -10.19 13.36
CA ALA A 365 22.72 -11.62 13.55
C ALA A 365 21.23 -11.89 13.80
N LEU A 366 20.67 -12.87 13.10
CA LEU A 366 19.32 -13.37 13.37
C LEU A 366 19.30 -14.11 14.71
N LEU A 367 18.44 -13.69 15.63
CA LEU A 367 18.21 -14.38 16.90
C LEU A 367 17.14 -15.46 16.75
N TRP A 368 16.00 -15.06 16.20
CA TRP A 368 14.87 -15.95 15.93
C TRP A 368 13.96 -15.35 14.87
N GLN A 369 13.13 -16.20 14.29
CA GLN A 369 12.05 -15.86 13.38
C GLN A 369 10.80 -16.63 13.80
N ALA A 370 9.65 -15.99 13.70
CA ALA A 370 8.35 -16.55 14.05
C ALA A 370 7.31 -16.09 13.02
N GLU A 371 6.15 -16.74 13.00
CA GLU A 371 5.05 -16.39 12.11
C GLU A 371 3.78 -16.12 12.91
N VAL A 372 3.06 -15.08 12.52
CA VAL A 372 1.68 -14.82 12.92
C VAL A 372 0.76 -15.03 11.71
N LYS A 373 -0.50 -15.36 11.96
CA LYS A 373 -1.43 -15.82 10.92
C LYS A 373 -1.82 -14.73 9.89
N GLY A 374 -1.97 -13.49 10.34
CA GLY A 374 -2.34 -12.36 9.48
C GLY A 374 -1.16 -11.42 9.18
N SER A 375 -1.33 -10.58 8.18
CA SER A 375 -0.33 -9.58 7.78
C SER A 375 -0.05 -8.56 8.88
N VAL A 376 1.21 -8.15 9.04
CA VAL A 376 1.62 -7.17 10.05
C VAL A 376 1.90 -5.81 9.41
N GLN A 377 1.08 -4.81 9.74
CA GLN A 377 1.21 -3.44 9.20
C GLN A 377 1.77 -2.43 10.21
N SER A 378 1.80 -2.79 11.49
CA SER A 378 2.23 -1.91 12.56
C SER A 378 3.53 -2.41 13.19
N ALA A 379 4.30 -1.50 13.77
CA ALA A 379 5.53 -1.88 14.45
C ALA A 379 5.24 -2.86 15.59
N PRO A 380 6.01 -3.94 15.76
CA PRO A 380 5.95 -4.75 16.98
C PRO A 380 6.17 -3.88 18.24
N LEU A 381 5.62 -4.28 19.37
CA LEU A 381 5.71 -3.52 20.63
C LEU A 381 6.35 -4.37 21.72
N PRO A 382 7.63 -4.14 22.04
CA PRO A 382 8.29 -4.79 23.17
C PRO A 382 7.60 -4.40 24.49
N TRP A 383 7.22 -5.38 25.30
CA TRP A 383 6.59 -5.21 26.60
C TRP A 383 7.10 -6.26 27.59
N ASN A 384 7.95 -5.85 28.54
CA ASN A 384 8.57 -6.75 29.52
C ASN A 384 9.32 -7.92 28.87
N LYS A 385 8.86 -9.17 29.01
CA LYS A 385 9.41 -10.37 28.34
C LYS A 385 8.77 -10.66 26.97
N GLN A 386 7.79 -9.85 26.58
CA GLN A 386 6.90 -10.08 25.46
C GLN A 386 7.17 -9.11 24.31
N LEU A 387 6.70 -9.48 23.13
CA LEU A 387 6.62 -8.67 21.94
C LEU A 387 5.18 -8.76 21.43
N LEU A 388 4.42 -7.67 21.55
CA LEU A 388 3.06 -7.60 21.06
C LEU A 388 3.05 -7.31 19.55
N VAL A 389 2.22 -8.05 18.82
CA VAL A 389 2.05 -7.96 17.37
C VAL A 389 0.56 -7.89 17.06
N THR A 390 0.17 -6.94 16.22
CA THR A 390 -1.19 -6.79 15.71
C THR A 390 -1.25 -7.24 14.25
N SER A 391 -2.23 -8.06 13.89
CA SER A 391 -2.31 -8.68 12.55
C SER A 391 -3.66 -8.48 11.84
N SER A 392 -3.67 -8.73 10.52
CA SER A 392 -4.85 -8.54 9.66
C SER A 392 -6.02 -9.48 9.94
N ASP A 393 -5.80 -10.54 10.70
CA ASP A 393 -6.83 -11.49 11.16
C ASP A 393 -7.52 -11.05 12.46
N GLY A 394 -7.24 -9.83 12.94
CA GLY A 394 -7.88 -9.24 14.11
C GLY A 394 -7.29 -9.67 15.45
N GLN A 395 -6.16 -10.38 15.45
CA GLN A 395 -5.51 -10.86 16.65
C GLN A 395 -4.44 -9.90 17.19
N LEU A 396 -4.47 -9.68 18.51
CA LEU A 396 -3.33 -9.18 19.28
C LEU A 396 -2.57 -10.39 19.81
N THR A 397 -1.34 -10.59 19.36
CA THR A 397 -0.51 -11.74 19.71
C THR A 397 0.70 -11.30 20.52
N ALA A 398 0.97 -11.97 21.63
CA ALA A 398 2.24 -11.84 22.34
C ALA A 398 3.18 -12.98 21.99
N LEU A 399 4.39 -12.62 21.57
CA LEU A 399 5.52 -13.54 21.42
C LEU A 399 6.48 -13.33 22.59
N ASP A 400 7.16 -14.38 23.02
CA ASP A 400 8.34 -14.24 23.88
C ASP A 400 9.44 -13.55 23.07
N ARG A 401 9.90 -12.38 23.52
CA ARG A 401 10.80 -11.56 22.70
C ARG A 401 12.21 -12.13 22.57
N PHE A 402 12.56 -13.15 23.34
CA PHE A 402 13.87 -13.79 23.33
C PHE A 402 13.90 -15.05 22.46
N THR A 403 12.75 -15.71 22.28
CA THR A 403 12.65 -16.99 21.55
C THR A 403 11.75 -16.95 20.33
N GLY A 404 10.85 -15.96 20.23
CA GLY A 404 9.82 -15.89 19.19
C GLY A 404 8.60 -16.78 19.44
N ASN A 405 8.61 -17.59 20.51
CA ASN A 405 7.52 -18.49 20.83
C ASN A 405 6.25 -17.71 21.18
N ARG A 406 5.09 -18.13 20.66
CA ARG A 406 3.82 -17.53 21.02
C ARG A 406 3.49 -17.80 22.49
N LEU A 407 3.21 -16.73 23.24
CA LEU A 407 2.77 -16.79 24.63
C LEU A 407 1.25 -16.83 24.73
N TRP A 408 0.57 -15.92 24.03
CA TRP A 408 -0.88 -15.85 23.95
C TRP A 408 -1.34 -15.08 22.70
N SER A 409 -2.60 -15.24 22.34
CA SER A 409 -3.29 -14.43 21.32
C SER A 409 -4.70 -14.10 21.80
N TYR A 410 -5.16 -12.89 21.51
CA TYR A 410 -6.51 -12.42 21.81
C TYR A 410 -7.20 -11.87 20.56
N GLN A 411 -8.43 -12.33 20.31
CA GLN A 411 -9.24 -11.90 19.17
C GLN A 411 -9.95 -10.57 19.51
N VAL A 412 -9.43 -9.45 18.99
CA VAL A 412 -9.94 -8.10 19.30
C VAL A 412 -11.25 -7.82 18.57
N SER A 413 -11.31 -8.14 17.28
CA SER A 413 -12.57 -8.11 16.50
C SER A 413 -13.20 -9.50 16.48
N PRO A 414 -14.42 -9.69 17.01
CA PRO A 414 -15.17 -10.93 16.89
C PRO A 414 -15.39 -11.40 15.43
N GLU A 415 -15.37 -10.47 14.47
CA GLU A 415 -15.55 -10.74 13.04
C GLU A 415 -14.23 -11.10 12.31
N GLY A 416 -13.10 -11.08 13.03
CA GLY A 416 -11.78 -11.33 12.45
C GLY A 416 -11.22 -10.15 11.64
N GLU A 417 -11.67 -8.93 11.92
CA GLU A 417 -11.28 -7.75 11.15
C GLU A 417 -9.93 -7.17 11.61
N ALA A 418 -9.15 -6.70 10.64
CA ALA A 418 -7.76 -6.34 10.80
C ALA A 418 -7.44 -5.35 11.93
N LEU A 419 -6.28 -5.55 12.57
CA LEU A 419 -5.63 -4.54 13.40
C LEU A 419 -4.51 -3.88 12.58
N VAL A 420 -4.71 -2.62 12.17
CA VAL A 420 -3.73 -1.86 11.37
C VAL A 420 -2.82 -1.01 12.26
N GLY A 421 -3.36 -0.42 13.32
CA GLY A 421 -2.58 0.32 14.31
C GLY A 421 -1.88 -0.60 15.31
N ARG A 422 -0.76 -0.16 15.85
CA ARG A 422 -0.06 -0.88 16.93
C ARG A 422 -0.88 -0.85 18.21
N ALA A 423 -0.69 -1.84 19.08
CA ALA A 423 -1.18 -1.74 20.45
C ALA A 423 -0.54 -0.56 21.22
N VAL A 424 -1.20 -0.15 22.30
CA VAL A 424 -0.69 0.86 23.25
C VAL A 424 -0.60 0.25 24.64
N LEU A 425 0.47 0.54 25.37
CA LEU A 425 0.60 0.18 26.77
C LEU A 425 0.00 1.27 27.66
N PHE A 426 -0.65 0.84 28.73
CA PHE A 426 -1.15 1.66 29.83
C PHE A 426 -0.93 0.89 31.16
N PRO A 427 -1.11 1.50 32.34
CA PRO A 427 -0.65 0.90 33.61
C PRO A 427 -1.15 -0.53 33.86
N GLU A 428 -2.39 -0.84 33.47
CA GLU A 428 -3.04 -2.13 33.70
C GLU A 428 -2.79 -3.14 32.57
N GLY A 429 -2.26 -2.74 31.41
CA GLY A 429 -2.09 -3.66 30.29
C GLY A 429 -1.82 -3.02 28.92
N ALA A 430 -2.34 -3.68 27.89
CA ALA A 430 -2.22 -3.25 26.50
C ALA A 430 -3.59 -3.15 25.82
N MET A 431 -3.79 -2.17 24.95
CA MET A 431 -5.03 -1.99 24.17
C MET A 431 -4.75 -1.96 22.67
N ALA A 432 -5.63 -2.57 21.88
CA ALA A 432 -5.63 -2.48 20.42
C ALA A 432 -7.04 -2.15 19.89
N VAL A 433 -7.10 -1.63 18.65
CA VAL A 433 -8.35 -1.21 17.98
C VAL A 433 -8.38 -1.74 16.55
N ALA A 434 -9.46 -2.40 16.18
CA ALA A 434 -9.70 -2.96 14.85
C ALA A 434 -10.31 -1.96 13.86
N VAL A 435 -10.15 -2.27 12.58
CA VAL A 435 -10.69 -1.49 11.46
C VAL A 435 -12.22 -1.48 11.42
N ASP A 436 -12.88 -2.37 12.14
CA ASP A 436 -14.34 -2.35 12.28
C ASP A 436 -14.80 -1.53 13.50
N GLY A 437 -13.91 -1.10 14.39
CA GLY A 437 -14.19 -0.29 15.57
C GLY A 437 -14.24 -1.07 16.88
N TRP A 438 -14.00 -2.39 16.90
CA TRP A 438 -13.80 -3.09 18.17
C TRP A 438 -12.48 -2.67 18.81
N ALA A 439 -12.53 -2.31 20.10
CA ALA A 439 -11.37 -2.02 20.93
C ALA A 439 -11.35 -3.00 22.10
N ALA A 440 -10.18 -3.53 22.44
CA ALA A 440 -10.03 -4.41 23.59
C ALA A 440 -8.75 -4.07 24.35
N ALA A 441 -8.82 -4.14 25.67
CA ALA A 441 -7.68 -4.08 26.55
C ALA A 441 -7.45 -5.45 27.21
N VAL A 442 -6.18 -5.83 27.35
CA VAL A 442 -5.74 -7.10 27.94
C VAL A 442 -4.62 -6.86 28.94
N ASN A 443 -4.51 -7.70 29.97
CA ASN A 443 -3.35 -7.73 30.87
C ASN A 443 -2.15 -8.46 30.24
N ASP A 444 -1.06 -8.63 30.97
CA ASP A 444 0.16 -9.27 30.49
C ASP A 444 0.06 -10.79 30.32
N GLU A 445 -0.98 -11.43 30.86
CA GLU A 445 -1.35 -12.80 30.55
C GLU A 445 -2.27 -12.94 29.31
N GLY A 446 -2.64 -11.83 28.67
CA GLY A 446 -3.56 -11.82 27.53
C GLY A 446 -5.03 -11.99 27.92
N GLN A 447 -5.36 -11.84 29.21
CA GLN A 447 -6.74 -11.87 29.70
C GLN A 447 -7.41 -10.53 29.41
N VAL A 448 -8.64 -10.59 28.89
CA VAL A 448 -9.43 -9.39 28.60
C VAL A 448 -9.78 -8.63 29.90
N LEU A 449 -9.44 -7.34 29.91
CA LEU A 449 -9.89 -6.39 30.93
C LEU A 449 -11.26 -5.83 30.54
N TRP A 450 -11.41 -5.45 29.28
CA TRP A 450 -12.67 -5.03 28.68
C TRP A 450 -12.59 -5.09 27.15
N GLN A 451 -13.76 -5.13 26.51
CA GLN A 451 -13.92 -5.05 25.07
C GLN A 451 -15.15 -4.21 24.75
N VAL A 452 -15.00 -3.20 23.88
CA VAL A 452 -16.07 -2.24 23.55
C VAL A 452 -16.12 -1.95 22.06
N LYS A 453 -17.30 -1.55 21.57
CA LYS A 453 -17.48 -1.10 20.19
C LYS A 453 -17.43 0.42 20.10
N LEU A 454 -16.45 0.95 19.37
CA LEU A 454 -16.33 2.38 19.09
C LEU A 454 -17.29 2.81 17.96
N PRO A 455 -17.60 4.11 17.85
CA PRO A 455 -18.51 4.64 16.82
C PRO A 455 -18.03 4.42 15.37
N ALA A 456 -16.74 4.14 15.18
CA ALA A 456 -16.12 3.87 13.89
C ALA A 456 -14.81 3.08 14.05
N GLY A 457 -14.33 2.51 12.95
CA GLY A 457 -13.04 1.84 12.87
C GLY A 457 -11.84 2.76 13.04
N SER A 458 -10.69 2.19 13.38
CA SER A 458 -9.42 2.91 13.43
C SER A 458 -8.38 2.27 12.51
N LEU A 459 -7.61 3.13 11.83
CA LEU A 459 -6.36 2.77 11.14
C LEU A 459 -5.13 3.27 11.93
N ALA A 460 -5.36 4.03 13.00
CA ALA A 460 -4.33 4.71 13.76
C ALA A 460 -3.89 3.88 14.96
N THR A 461 -2.64 4.08 15.37
CA THR A 461 -2.16 3.59 16.67
C THR A 461 -2.78 4.45 17.78
N PRO A 462 -3.50 3.88 18.76
CA PRO A 462 -3.95 4.62 19.95
C PRO A 462 -2.77 5.07 20.82
N ILE A 463 -3.01 6.03 21.72
CA ILE A 463 -2.00 6.50 22.67
C ILE A 463 -2.54 6.55 24.10
N TRP A 464 -1.65 6.41 25.07
CA TRP A 464 -1.94 6.62 26.49
C TRP A 464 -1.56 8.05 26.85
N SER A 465 -2.50 8.83 27.40
CA SER A 465 -2.25 10.22 27.76
C SER A 465 -1.67 10.42 29.17
N GLY A 466 -1.49 9.34 29.93
CA GLY A 466 -1.29 9.39 31.38
C GLY A 466 -2.61 9.38 32.18
N LYS A 467 -3.75 9.52 31.50
CA LYS A 467 -5.09 9.50 32.11
C LYS A 467 -6.14 8.75 31.29
N TYR A 468 -6.09 8.88 29.97
CA TYR A 468 -7.05 8.27 29.05
C TYR A 468 -6.35 7.56 27.90
N LEU A 469 -7.00 6.54 27.37
CA LEU A 469 -6.63 5.92 26.10
C LEU A 469 -7.26 6.72 24.96
N ILE A 470 -6.45 7.30 24.09
CA ILE A 470 -6.92 8.17 23.00
C ILE A 470 -6.87 7.42 21.68
N CYS A 471 -8.00 7.36 20.97
CA CYS A 471 -8.13 6.74 19.67
C CYS A 471 -8.53 7.76 18.60
N ALA A 472 -7.87 7.71 17.45
CA ALA A 472 -8.24 8.45 16.26
C ALA A 472 -8.96 7.51 15.28
N LEU A 473 -10.18 7.85 14.88
CA LEU A 473 -11.05 7.00 14.08
C LEU A 473 -11.07 7.44 12.62
N ALA A 474 -11.25 6.47 11.72
CA ALA A 474 -11.21 6.65 10.26
C ALA A 474 -12.18 7.72 9.77
N THR A 475 -13.32 7.87 10.44
CA THR A 475 -14.36 8.84 10.10
C THR A 475 -14.08 10.26 10.58
N GLY A 476 -13.03 10.53 11.36
CA GLY A 476 -12.68 11.88 11.84
C GLY A 476 -12.93 12.13 13.33
N GLN A 477 -13.23 11.11 14.12
CA GLN A 477 -13.47 11.27 15.56
C GLN A 477 -12.18 11.00 16.32
N VAL A 478 -11.84 11.88 17.25
CA VAL A 478 -10.92 11.59 18.34
C VAL A 478 -11.76 11.23 19.55
N VAL A 479 -11.53 10.07 20.15
CA VAL A 479 -12.22 9.64 21.37
C VAL A 479 -11.19 9.38 22.48
N ALA A 480 -11.51 9.76 23.70
CA ALA A 480 -10.79 9.33 24.89
C ALA A 480 -11.62 8.32 25.66
N LEU A 481 -10.98 7.22 26.03
CA LEU A 481 -11.57 6.10 26.76
C LEU A 481 -11.01 6.07 28.17
N ALA A 482 -11.88 5.76 29.13
CA ALA A 482 -11.48 5.42 30.49
C ALA A 482 -10.70 4.09 30.47
N PRO A 483 -9.48 4.02 31.04
CA PRO A 483 -8.66 2.81 31.00
C PRO A 483 -9.30 1.63 31.76
N GLU A 484 -10.19 1.90 32.71
CA GLU A 484 -10.78 0.87 33.58
C GLU A 484 -11.88 0.07 32.88
N ASN A 485 -12.58 0.65 31.89
CA ASN A 485 -13.75 0.01 31.26
C ASN A 485 -13.93 0.30 29.76
N GLY A 486 -13.06 1.10 29.14
CA GLY A 486 -13.17 1.47 27.73
C GLY A 486 -14.29 2.47 27.41
N GLY A 487 -15.00 3.01 28.40
CA GLY A 487 -16.07 3.98 28.22
C GLY A 487 -15.57 5.31 27.67
N ILE A 488 -16.29 5.89 26.70
CA ILE A 488 -15.93 7.17 26.08
C ILE A 488 -16.15 8.31 27.11
N VAL A 489 -15.08 8.99 27.48
CA VAL A 489 -15.07 10.13 28.41
C VAL A 489 -15.32 11.44 27.66
N TRP A 490 -14.65 11.63 26.53
CA TRP A 490 -14.88 12.77 25.64
C TRP A 490 -14.67 12.36 24.19
N ASN A 491 -15.27 13.14 23.28
CA ASN A 491 -15.05 12.99 21.84
C ASN A 491 -14.92 14.36 21.16
N TYR A 492 -14.19 14.40 20.06
CA TYR A 492 -14.03 15.58 19.20
C TYR A 492 -14.10 15.16 17.72
N LYS A 493 -14.82 15.92 16.90
CA LYS A 493 -14.98 15.65 15.46
C LYS A 493 -14.15 16.62 14.62
N THR A 494 -13.20 16.11 13.85
CA THR A 494 -12.47 16.86 12.81
C THR A 494 -13.28 16.91 11.51
N GLY A 495 -12.87 17.80 10.58
CA GLY A 495 -13.51 17.93 9.27
C GLY A 495 -13.21 16.79 8.29
N GLY A 496 -12.15 16.02 8.53
CA GLY A 496 -11.77 14.87 7.72
C GLY A 496 -11.32 13.67 8.55
N GLY A 497 -11.20 12.51 7.91
CA GLY A 497 -10.76 11.25 8.52
C GLY A 497 -9.36 11.29 9.12
N LEU A 498 -9.11 10.42 10.10
CA LEU A 498 -7.84 10.28 10.82
C LEU A 498 -7.25 8.88 10.60
N ARG A 499 -5.94 8.81 10.35
CA ARG A 499 -5.23 7.54 10.08
C ARG A 499 -3.90 7.42 10.79
N ALA A 500 -3.22 8.53 11.00
CA ALA A 500 -1.96 8.58 11.72
C ALA A 500 -2.14 8.55 13.24
N GLN A 501 -1.12 8.02 13.92
CA GLN A 501 -0.99 8.04 15.37
C GLN A 501 -1.06 9.50 15.91
N PRO A 502 -1.95 9.80 16.87
CA PRO A 502 -1.92 11.08 17.61
C PRO A 502 -0.62 11.26 18.39
N VAL A 503 -0.20 12.50 18.64
CA VAL A 503 1.03 12.79 19.39
C VAL A 503 0.74 13.73 20.55
N LEU A 504 1.36 13.47 21.70
CA LEU A 504 1.13 14.22 22.93
C LEU A 504 2.35 15.06 23.32
N ALA A 505 2.13 16.32 23.72
CA ALA A 505 3.11 17.15 24.43
C ALA A 505 2.45 17.78 25.66
N GLY A 506 2.72 17.22 26.85
CA GLY A 506 2.00 17.57 28.06
C GLY A 506 0.50 17.29 27.91
N ASN A 507 -0.37 18.28 28.17
CA ASN A 507 -1.82 18.15 27.95
C ASN A 507 -2.27 18.52 26.52
N ARG A 508 -1.36 18.61 25.54
CA ARG A 508 -1.70 18.97 24.15
C ARG A 508 -1.61 17.75 23.26
N LEU A 509 -2.75 17.36 22.70
CA LEU A 509 -2.88 16.28 21.74
C LEU A 509 -2.90 16.85 20.32
N PHE A 510 -1.99 16.39 19.46
CA PHE A 510 -1.92 16.77 18.06
C PHE A 510 -2.44 15.64 17.17
N VAL A 511 -3.34 15.97 16.24
CA VAL A 511 -3.84 15.05 15.21
C VAL A 511 -3.82 15.70 13.83
N GLY A 512 -3.38 14.95 12.83
CA GLY A 512 -3.45 15.34 11.42
C GLY A 512 -4.71 14.77 10.78
N SER A 513 -5.36 15.54 9.91
CA SER A 513 -6.67 15.20 9.34
C SER A 513 -6.69 15.28 7.81
N ASN A 514 -7.53 14.45 7.18
CA ASN A 514 -7.73 14.44 5.72
C ASN A 514 -8.31 15.75 5.14
N ASP A 515 -8.82 16.64 6.00
CA ASP A 515 -9.26 17.98 5.62
C ASP A 515 -8.11 18.99 5.45
N GLY A 516 -6.86 18.56 5.65
CA GLY A 516 -5.68 19.40 5.44
C GLY A 516 -5.13 20.09 6.69
N TYR A 517 -5.80 19.93 7.83
CA TYR A 517 -5.45 20.61 9.08
C TYR A 517 -4.63 19.71 10.01
N VAL A 518 -3.74 20.35 10.76
CA VAL A 518 -3.25 19.84 12.06
C VAL A 518 -4.10 20.48 13.14
N TYR A 519 -4.65 19.66 14.02
CA TYR A 519 -5.44 20.07 15.18
C TYR A 519 -4.64 19.89 16.45
N ALA A 520 -4.78 20.82 17.40
CA ALA A 520 -4.34 20.68 18.77
C ALA A 520 -5.54 20.70 19.71
N LEU A 521 -5.70 19.63 20.49
CA LEU A 521 -6.77 19.45 21.46
C LEU A 521 -6.17 19.37 22.87
N ALA A 522 -6.94 19.76 23.89
CA ALA A 522 -6.62 19.45 25.27
C ALA A 522 -6.83 17.94 25.49
N ALA A 523 -5.82 17.21 25.96
CA ALA A 523 -5.89 15.74 26.08
C ALA A 523 -6.83 15.27 27.20
N ASP A 524 -7.07 16.13 28.19
CA ASP A 524 -7.97 15.88 29.32
C ASP A 524 -9.45 16.14 29.01
N SER A 525 -9.75 17.00 28.05
CA SER A 525 -11.13 17.46 27.81
C SER A 525 -11.59 17.39 26.35
N GLY A 526 -10.68 17.12 25.41
CA GLY A 526 -10.93 17.17 23.96
C GLY A 526 -11.15 18.58 23.39
N LYS A 527 -11.01 19.65 24.20
CA LYS A 527 -11.27 21.03 23.77
C LYS A 527 -10.26 21.46 22.70
N LEU A 528 -10.75 22.02 21.59
CA LEU A 528 -9.91 22.62 20.56
C LEU A 528 -9.09 23.79 21.14
N LEU A 529 -7.77 23.70 21.00
CA LEU A 529 -6.83 24.76 21.36
C LEU A 529 -6.50 25.63 20.13
N TRP A 530 -6.13 24.98 19.03
CA TRP A 530 -5.91 25.61 17.72
C TRP A 530 -6.02 24.59 16.59
N LYS A 531 -6.17 25.07 15.36
CA LYS A 531 -5.97 24.28 14.14
C LYS A 531 -5.27 25.10 13.07
N THR A 532 -4.35 24.47 12.33
CA THR A 532 -3.57 25.12 11.27
C THR A 532 -3.72 24.34 9.97
N LEU A 533 -4.10 25.03 8.91
CA LEU A 533 -4.12 24.47 7.56
C LEU A 533 -2.68 24.38 7.04
N ILE A 534 -2.17 23.17 6.78
CA ILE A 534 -0.83 22.97 6.22
C ILE A 534 -0.85 22.46 4.77
N ASN A 535 -1.98 21.94 4.30
CA ASN A 535 -2.21 21.55 2.91
C ASN A 535 -3.72 21.59 2.58
N SER A 536 -4.12 21.91 1.35
CA SER A 536 -5.53 21.87 0.89
C SER A 536 -5.85 20.65 0.00
N GLY A 537 -4.90 19.72 -0.17
CA GLY A 537 -5.11 18.46 -0.86
C GLY A 537 -5.62 17.37 0.08
N PHE A 538 -6.60 16.59 -0.39
CA PHE A 538 -7.08 15.40 0.31
C PHE A 538 -6.06 14.24 0.23
N TYR A 539 -5.50 14.01 -0.97
CA TYR A 539 -4.43 13.03 -1.12
C TYR A 539 -3.22 13.48 -0.30
N TYR A 540 -2.71 12.55 0.49
CA TYR A 540 -1.52 12.68 1.30
C TYR A 540 -1.62 13.80 2.36
N ALA A 541 -2.83 14.12 2.82
CA ALA A 541 -3.10 15.09 3.89
C ALA A 541 -2.29 14.80 5.18
N PRO A 542 -2.21 15.73 6.16
CA PRO A 542 -1.50 15.50 7.43
C PRO A 542 -1.93 14.25 8.21
N ALA A 543 -3.08 13.65 7.88
CA ALA A 543 -3.52 12.36 8.42
C ALA A 543 -2.69 11.15 7.95
N THR A 544 -1.85 11.27 6.91
CA THR A 544 -1.18 10.10 6.29
C THR A 544 0.06 9.63 7.07
N ALA A 545 0.70 10.51 7.86
CA ALA A 545 1.92 10.15 8.61
C ALA A 545 1.84 10.60 10.07
N PRO A 546 2.27 9.75 11.03
CA PRO A 546 2.46 10.18 12.42
C PRO A 546 3.35 11.42 12.54
N MET A 547 2.94 12.38 13.36
CA MET A 547 3.76 13.57 13.65
C MET A 547 4.86 13.25 14.68
N ALA A 548 5.66 14.27 15.00
CA ALA A 548 6.55 14.25 16.17
C ALA A 548 6.54 15.59 16.88
N VAL A 549 6.89 15.59 18.16
CA VAL A 549 6.96 16.80 18.98
C VAL A 549 8.31 16.88 19.68
N GLY A 550 8.83 18.10 19.81
CA GLY A 550 10.08 18.35 20.52
C GLY A 550 10.47 19.81 20.39
N TYR A 551 11.21 20.32 21.37
CA TYR A 551 11.63 21.72 21.40
C TYR A 551 10.46 22.72 21.22
N GLY A 552 9.31 22.41 21.80
CA GLY A 552 8.10 23.23 21.69
C GLY A 552 7.51 23.36 20.28
N LEU A 553 7.94 22.51 19.35
CA LEU A 553 7.45 22.45 17.98
C LEU A 553 6.77 21.11 17.68
N VAL A 554 5.82 21.15 16.76
CA VAL A 554 5.17 19.99 16.15
C VAL A 554 5.69 19.84 14.73
N TYR A 555 6.23 18.66 14.42
CA TYR A 555 6.77 18.32 13.11
C TYR A 555 5.79 17.43 12.35
N ALA A 556 5.32 17.90 11.21
CA ALA A 556 4.34 17.22 10.37
C ALA A 556 4.82 17.15 8.93
N VAL A 557 4.55 16.04 8.24
CA VAL A 557 4.83 15.91 6.81
C VAL A 557 3.53 16.02 6.04
N ALA A 558 3.51 16.87 5.02
CA ALA A 558 2.39 17.00 4.09
C ALA A 558 2.91 17.40 2.69
N PRO A 559 2.13 17.19 1.63
CA PRO A 559 2.42 17.67 0.29
C PRO A 559 2.75 19.15 0.30
N ALA A 560 3.78 19.50 -0.47
CA ALA A 560 4.03 20.88 -0.83
C ALA A 560 2.92 21.39 -1.76
N ASP A 561 2.84 22.72 -1.95
CA ASP A 561 1.92 23.37 -2.88
C ASP A 561 1.76 22.57 -4.19
N LYS A 562 0.51 22.31 -4.58
CA LYS A 562 0.08 21.49 -5.73
C LYS A 562 0.82 21.85 -7.03
N ARG A 563 1.36 23.07 -7.15
CA ARG A 563 2.09 23.55 -8.34
C ARG A 563 3.57 23.14 -8.39
N GLN A 564 4.19 22.77 -7.26
CA GLN A 564 5.64 22.56 -7.18
C GLN A 564 6.07 21.09 -7.10
N GLY A 565 5.13 20.18 -6.86
CA GLY A 565 5.42 18.76 -6.64
C GLY A 565 6.24 18.51 -5.36
N GLY A 566 6.09 17.32 -4.79
CA GLY A 566 6.87 16.89 -3.61
C GLY A 566 6.20 17.19 -2.27
N TYR A 567 6.96 16.97 -1.20
CA TYR A 567 6.48 16.99 0.18
C TYR A 567 7.30 17.98 1.00
N SER A 568 6.77 18.41 2.14
CA SER A 568 7.46 19.29 3.07
C SER A 568 7.33 18.78 4.49
N LEU A 569 8.42 18.92 5.24
CA LEU A 569 8.43 18.85 6.70
C LEU A 569 8.07 20.26 7.22
N PHE A 570 6.95 20.37 7.92
CA PHE A 570 6.48 21.57 8.59
C PHE A 570 6.85 21.51 10.06
N ALA A 571 7.33 22.62 10.61
CA ALA A 571 7.48 22.81 12.05
C ALA A 571 6.53 23.92 12.51
N LEU A 572 5.60 23.59 13.41
CA LEU A 572 4.59 24.50 13.95
C LEU A 572 4.85 24.76 15.44
N ASP A 573 4.62 25.98 15.93
CA ASP A 573 4.60 26.26 17.38
C ASP A 573 3.49 25.41 18.04
N GLN A 574 3.85 24.61 19.04
CA GLN A 574 2.91 23.72 19.72
C GLN A 574 1.77 24.45 20.47
N LEU A 575 1.98 25.72 20.83
CA LEU A 575 1.06 26.52 21.63
C LEU A 575 -0.01 27.22 20.79
N ASP A 576 0.35 27.74 19.62
CA ASP A 576 -0.55 28.55 18.77
C ASP A 576 -0.65 28.07 17.30
N GLY A 577 0.11 27.05 16.92
CA GLY A 577 0.04 26.43 15.59
C GLY A 577 0.69 27.25 14.47
N LYS A 578 1.37 28.36 14.78
CA LYS A 578 2.05 29.16 13.75
C LYS A 578 3.22 28.42 13.14
N LEU A 579 3.40 28.57 11.82
CA LEU A 579 4.54 28.01 11.10
C LEU A 579 5.85 28.66 11.57
N ALA A 580 6.74 27.87 12.17
CA ALA A 580 8.09 28.30 12.51
C ALA A 580 9.02 28.20 11.29
N TRP A 581 9.04 27.03 10.64
CA TRP A 581 9.81 26.80 9.41
C TRP A 581 9.24 25.64 8.60
N LYS A 582 9.68 25.53 7.34
CA LYS A 582 9.40 24.37 6.48
C LYS A 582 10.65 23.95 5.69
N ALA A 583 10.80 22.66 5.47
CA ALA A 583 11.88 22.06 4.67
C ALA A 583 11.31 21.13 3.59
N LYS A 584 11.96 21.08 2.41
CA LYS A 584 11.51 20.27 1.26
C LYS A 584 12.01 18.83 1.37
N LEU A 585 11.14 17.87 1.05
CA LEU A 585 11.44 16.44 0.97
C LEU A 585 11.30 15.94 -0.48
N ALA A 586 12.17 15.01 -0.89
CA ALA A 586 12.13 14.40 -2.22
C ALA A 586 11.06 13.30 -2.34
N GLY A 587 9.80 13.64 -2.06
CA GLY A 587 8.67 12.71 -2.21
C GLY A 587 8.41 11.85 -0.97
N GLY A 588 7.14 11.68 -0.61
CA GLY A 588 6.68 10.77 0.43
C GLY A 588 6.31 11.43 1.76
N TYR A 589 5.61 10.65 2.58
CA TYR A 589 4.96 11.01 3.84
C TYR A 589 5.60 10.22 4.98
N GLY A 590 6.91 10.34 5.15
CA GLY A 590 7.62 9.68 6.25
C GLY A 590 7.24 10.25 7.61
N ALA A 591 7.28 9.42 8.63
CA ALA A 591 6.99 9.83 10.01
C ALA A 591 8.27 10.40 10.66
N PRO A 592 8.30 11.68 11.08
CA PRO A 592 9.48 12.25 11.72
C PRO A 592 9.78 11.59 13.08
N LEU A 593 11.06 11.63 13.45
CA LEU A 593 11.59 11.31 14.76
C LEU A 593 12.42 12.50 15.26
N VAL A 594 12.08 13.05 16.43
CA VAL A 594 12.88 14.10 17.07
C VAL A 594 13.73 13.47 18.15
N GLN A 595 15.06 13.59 18.02
CA GLN A 595 15.98 13.07 19.02
C GLN A 595 17.26 13.92 19.06
N GLY A 596 17.69 14.28 20.27
CA GLY A 596 18.85 15.16 20.46
C GLY A 596 18.69 16.41 19.60
N GLN A 597 19.74 16.83 18.91
CA GLN A 597 19.79 18.05 18.09
C GLN A 597 19.28 17.84 16.65
N ALA A 598 18.48 16.82 16.37
CA ALA A 598 18.00 16.50 15.03
C ALA A 598 16.52 16.09 14.97
N VAL A 599 15.91 16.37 13.81
CA VAL A 599 14.69 15.73 13.32
C VAL A 599 15.06 14.84 12.16
N PHE A 600 14.83 13.54 12.31
CA PHE A 600 15.04 12.55 11.27
C PHE A 600 13.72 12.28 10.55
N VAL A 601 13.75 12.24 9.22
CA VAL A 601 12.53 11.98 8.42
C VAL A 601 12.89 11.25 7.13
N ASN A 602 12.17 10.18 6.84
CA ASN A 602 12.31 9.39 5.63
C ASN A 602 11.39 9.90 4.51
N ALA A 603 11.73 9.50 3.30
CA ALA A 603 11.03 9.82 2.08
C ALA A 603 10.85 8.53 1.28
N VAL A 604 9.71 8.40 0.59
CA VAL A 604 9.36 7.18 -0.18
C VAL A 604 10.36 6.93 -1.32
N SER A 605 11.05 7.98 -1.76
CA SER A 605 12.17 7.90 -2.71
C SER A 605 13.39 7.13 -2.22
N GLY A 606 13.39 6.64 -0.98
CA GLY A 606 14.52 5.93 -0.39
C GLY A 606 15.49 6.82 0.37
N ARG A 607 15.17 8.09 0.53
CA ARG A 607 16.01 9.06 1.24
C ARG A 607 15.65 9.17 2.72
N LEU A 608 16.66 9.43 3.53
CA LEU A 608 16.51 9.84 4.93
C LEU A 608 17.23 11.17 5.13
N TYR A 609 16.58 12.09 5.84
CA TYR A 609 17.10 13.41 6.13
C TYR A 609 17.28 13.59 7.63
N ALA A 610 18.31 14.34 8.00
CA ALA A 610 18.43 14.93 9.33
C ALA A 610 18.37 16.45 9.21
N TYR A 611 17.46 17.08 9.94
CA TYR A 611 17.31 18.53 9.99
C TYR A 611 17.57 19.05 11.39
N HIS A 612 18.12 20.26 11.48
CA HIS A 612 18.18 21.00 12.73
C HIS A 612 16.75 21.35 13.19
N PRO A 613 16.31 20.92 14.38
CA PRO A 613 14.90 20.97 14.80
C PRO A 613 14.35 22.38 14.93
N LEU A 614 15.19 23.38 15.19
CA LEU A 614 14.73 24.76 15.35
C LEU A 614 14.74 25.58 14.06
N THR A 615 15.55 25.19 13.06
CA THR A 615 15.79 26.05 11.87
C THR A 615 15.41 25.41 10.56
N GLY A 616 15.21 24.08 10.53
CA GLY A 616 15.00 23.33 9.30
C GLY A 616 16.23 23.22 8.41
N LYS A 617 17.43 23.61 8.90
CA LYS A 617 18.67 23.44 8.15
C LYS A 617 19.03 21.96 8.06
N GLU A 618 19.27 21.47 6.85
CA GLU A 618 19.75 20.09 6.63
C GLU A 618 21.12 19.91 7.31
N LEU A 619 21.24 18.85 8.10
CA LEU A 619 22.47 18.41 8.74
C LEU A 619 23.19 17.39 7.85
N TRP A 620 22.44 16.40 7.36
CA TRP A 620 22.88 15.41 6.39
C TRP A 620 21.67 14.75 5.70
N GLN A 621 21.92 14.06 4.59
CA GLN A 621 20.94 13.16 3.96
C GLN A 621 21.63 11.85 3.53
N PHE A 622 20.86 10.77 3.50
CA PHE A 622 21.26 9.45 3.01
C PHE A 622 20.29 9.00 1.91
N ASN A 623 20.79 8.26 0.91
CA ASN A 623 19.97 7.65 -0.12
C ASN A 623 20.24 6.14 -0.15
N SER A 624 19.22 5.34 0.19
CA SER A 624 19.32 3.88 0.18
C SER A 624 19.29 3.27 -1.22
N GLY A 625 18.84 4.02 -2.23
CA GLY A 625 18.53 3.49 -3.56
C GLY A 625 17.36 2.51 -3.60
N LYS A 626 16.66 2.32 -2.46
CA LYS A 626 15.54 1.40 -2.29
C LYS A 626 14.30 2.19 -1.90
N THR A 627 13.13 1.82 -2.43
CA THR A 627 11.87 2.40 -1.98
C THR A 627 11.67 2.13 -0.49
N ILE A 628 11.29 3.15 0.26
CA ILE A 628 10.93 3.07 1.68
C ILE A 628 9.43 3.36 1.77
N TYR A 629 8.71 2.65 2.63
CA TYR A 629 7.30 2.97 2.91
C TYR A 629 7.20 3.91 4.12
N ASP A 630 6.04 4.46 4.42
CA ASP A 630 5.76 5.56 5.37
C ASP A 630 6.01 5.26 6.87
N THR A 631 7.09 4.56 7.18
CA THR A 631 7.45 4.12 8.54
C THR A 631 8.35 5.12 9.24
N ARG A 632 8.25 5.19 10.58
CA ARG A 632 9.16 5.97 11.42
C ARG A 632 10.46 5.19 11.65
N PRO A 633 11.66 5.78 11.50
CA PRO A 633 12.89 5.12 11.92
C PRO A 633 12.90 4.90 13.45
N VAL A 634 13.52 3.82 13.90
CA VAL A 634 13.79 3.56 15.32
C VAL A 634 15.26 3.82 15.62
N LEU A 635 15.55 4.36 16.80
CA LEU A 635 16.92 4.59 17.25
C LEU A 635 17.41 3.41 18.09
N VAL A 636 18.56 2.83 17.72
CA VAL A 636 19.21 1.72 18.44
C VAL A 636 20.71 1.96 18.44
N GLY A 637 21.34 2.12 19.62
CA GLY A 637 22.80 2.25 19.74
C GLY A 637 23.45 3.18 18.71
N GLY A 638 23.24 4.49 18.84
CA GLY A 638 23.79 5.51 17.95
C GLY A 638 23.27 5.47 16.49
N GLN A 639 22.45 4.48 16.12
CA GLN A 639 22.01 4.24 14.76
C GLN A 639 20.51 4.45 14.60
N LEU A 640 20.12 4.90 13.40
CA LEU A 640 18.74 4.89 12.93
C LEU A 640 18.52 3.64 12.09
N VAL A 641 17.47 2.91 12.43
CA VAL A 641 17.07 1.68 11.74
C VAL A 641 15.70 1.86 11.11
N TRP A 642 15.55 1.44 9.87
CA TRP A 642 14.26 1.44 9.17
C TRP A 642 14.14 0.26 8.20
N ASN A 643 12.92 0.02 7.72
CA ASN A 643 12.59 -1.00 6.73
C ASN A 643 12.52 -0.43 5.31
N THR A 644 12.96 -1.22 4.34
CA THR A 644 12.72 -0.98 2.91
C THR A 644 11.45 -1.68 2.49
N PHE A 645 10.77 -1.17 1.47
CA PHE A 645 9.48 -1.68 1.02
C PHE A 645 9.55 -3.17 0.63
N TYR A 646 10.61 -3.60 -0.07
CA TYR A 646 10.79 -4.98 -0.54
C TYR A 646 11.65 -5.84 0.41
N GLY A 647 11.19 -6.00 1.65
CA GLY A 647 11.74 -6.98 2.60
C GLY A 647 13.21 -6.77 2.96
N GLY A 648 13.52 -5.66 3.65
CA GLY A 648 14.87 -5.42 4.14
C GLY A 648 14.92 -4.40 5.27
N LEU A 649 15.96 -4.48 6.09
CA LEU A 649 16.27 -3.53 7.16
C LEU A 649 17.63 -2.86 6.90
N ILE A 650 17.71 -1.57 7.20
CA ILE A 650 18.93 -0.76 7.05
C ILE A 650 19.21 -0.07 8.37
N GLY A 651 20.45 -0.19 8.85
CA GLY A 651 20.98 0.60 9.95
C GLY A 651 21.97 1.63 9.43
N ILE A 652 21.84 2.88 9.88
CA ILE A 652 22.81 3.95 9.60
C ILE A 652 23.25 4.62 10.89
N ASP A 653 24.43 5.20 10.87
CA ASP A 653 24.93 6.06 11.91
C ASP A 653 24.14 7.40 11.94
N ALA A 654 23.48 7.70 13.06
CA ALA A 654 22.66 8.90 13.21
C ALA A 654 23.48 10.21 13.25
N GLN A 655 24.77 10.13 13.59
CA GLN A 655 25.67 11.26 13.69
C GLN A 655 26.05 11.81 12.31
N ASN A 656 26.23 10.95 11.33
CA ASN A 656 26.82 11.32 10.03
C ASN A 656 26.06 10.79 8.81
N GLY A 657 25.01 9.99 9.00
CA GLY A 657 24.18 9.47 7.92
C GLY A 657 24.85 8.36 7.10
N ARG A 658 25.95 7.75 7.57
CA ARG A 658 26.64 6.67 6.85
C ARG A 658 25.97 5.32 7.10
N LEU A 659 25.89 4.51 6.06
CA LEU A 659 25.43 3.13 6.14
C LEU A 659 26.28 2.33 7.14
N SER A 660 25.64 1.67 8.09
CA SER A 660 26.30 0.78 9.06
C SER A 660 26.14 -0.68 8.66
N TRP A 661 24.91 -1.11 8.32
CA TRP A 661 24.62 -2.49 7.92
C TRP A 661 23.31 -2.57 7.13
N GLN A 662 23.12 -3.71 6.45
CA GLN A 662 21.87 -4.09 5.79
C GLN A 662 21.52 -5.52 6.14
N TYR A 663 20.23 -5.84 6.14
CA TYR A 663 19.73 -7.20 6.34
C TYR A 663 18.54 -7.45 5.41
N LYS A 664 18.52 -8.59 4.71
CA LYS A 664 17.41 -9.01 3.85
C LYS A 664 16.45 -9.89 4.65
N THR A 665 15.18 -9.51 4.75
CA THR A 665 14.20 -10.28 5.54
C THR A 665 13.46 -11.31 4.69
N GLY A 666 13.38 -11.07 3.39
CA GLY A 666 12.61 -11.85 2.43
C GLY A 666 12.14 -10.92 1.31
N ASP A 667 11.18 -11.35 0.50
CA ASP A 667 10.66 -10.53 -0.62
C ASP A 667 9.26 -9.96 -0.36
N ALA A 668 8.64 -10.27 0.78
CA ALA A 668 7.37 -9.71 1.22
C ALA A 668 7.47 -8.19 1.46
N PHE A 669 6.34 -7.49 1.35
CA PHE A 669 6.31 -6.07 1.67
C PHE A 669 6.43 -5.85 3.18
N MET A 670 7.28 -4.88 3.57
CA MET A 670 7.36 -4.43 4.96
C MET A 670 6.67 -3.07 5.07
N LEU A 671 5.47 -3.05 5.64
CA LEU A 671 4.77 -1.80 6.00
C LEU A 671 4.93 -1.47 7.49
N ALA A 672 5.22 -2.47 8.32
CA ALA A 672 5.52 -2.27 9.73
C ALA A 672 6.87 -1.57 9.91
N ALA A 673 6.87 -0.46 10.65
CA ALA A 673 8.12 0.15 11.11
C ALA A 673 8.87 -0.82 12.04
N PRO A 674 10.21 -0.85 12.04
CA PRO A 674 10.93 -1.65 13.01
C PRO A 674 10.72 -1.12 14.43
N ALA A 675 10.83 -2.02 15.40
CA ALA A 675 10.87 -1.70 16.81
C ALA A 675 12.20 -2.13 17.42
N ALA A 676 12.51 -1.65 18.61
CA ALA A 676 13.76 -2.01 19.26
C ALA A 676 13.69 -1.97 20.78
N MET A 677 14.53 -2.77 21.42
CA MET A 677 14.77 -2.74 22.85
C MET A 677 16.18 -3.25 23.14
N GLY A 678 17.02 -2.43 23.78
CA GLY A 678 18.43 -2.75 23.97
C GLY A 678 19.20 -2.77 22.66
N ASP A 679 19.90 -3.87 22.37
CA ASP A 679 20.64 -4.15 21.14
C ASP A 679 19.86 -5.04 20.15
N VAL A 680 18.55 -5.19 20.34
CA VAL A 680 17.69 -6.02 19.51
C VAL A 680 16.72 -5.15 18.71
N VAL A 681 16.67 -5.39 17.39
CA VAL A 681 15.69 -4.84 16.46
C VAL A 681 14.68 -5.91 16.10
N TYR A 682 13.40 -5.56 16.09
CA TYR A 682 12.30 -6.40 15.63
C TYR A 682 11.74 -5.86 14.32
N GLY A 683 11.52 -6.75 13.35
CA GLY A 683 10.90 -6.44 12.06
C GLY A 683 9.73 -7.38 11.79
N ALA A 684 8.79 -6.93 10.95
CA ALA A 684 7.69 -7.76 10.48
C ALA A 684 7.26 -7.37 9.06
N ASP A 685 6.63 -8.31 8.35
CA ASP A 685 6.15 -8.12 6.98
C ASP A 685 4.67 -8.52 6.79
N LEU A 686 4.16 -8.34 5.57
CA LEU A 686 2.78 -8.66 5.24
C LEU A 686 2.50 -10.16 5.13
N GLU A 687 3.51 -11.02 4.99
CA GLU A 687 3.30 -12.48 5.03
C GLU A 687 3.16 -13.01 6.47
N GLY A 688 3.23 -12.12 7.48
CA GLY A 688 3.08 -12.48 8.89
C GLY A 688 4.39 -12.91 9.54
N GLN A 689 5.52 -12.78 8.83
CA GLN A 689 6.83 -13.07 9.39
C GLN A 689 7.21 -12.00 10.42
N VAL A 690 7.71 -12.43 11.58
CA VAL A 690 8.27 -11.59 12.63
C VAL A 690 9.67 -12.08 12.95
N LEU A 691 10.62 -11.17 13.08
CA LEU A 691 12.03 -11.52 13.34
C LEU A 691 12.65 -10.63 14.40
N ALA A 692 13.67 -11.16 15.08
CA ALA A 692 14.53 -10.40 15.97
C ALA A 692 15.99 -10.48 15.50
N LEU A 693 16.62 -9.31 15.38
CA LEU A 693 18.02 -9.16 14.99
C LEU A 693 18.82 -8.56 16.14
N LYS A 694 19.93 -9.18 16.48
CA LYS A 694 20.97 -8.56 17.30
C LYS A 694 21.81 -7.65 16.41
N VAL A 695 21.79 -6.36 16.69
CA VAL A 695 22.48 -5.37 15.89
C VAL A 695 23.80 -4.93 16.55
N PRO A 696 24.87 -4.69 15.76
CA PRO A 696 26.06 -4.05 16.30
C PRO A 696 25.70 -2.65 16.79
N LEU A 697 26.18 -2.23 17.96
CA LEU A 697 25.93 -0.89 18.48
C LEU A 697 27.02 0.08 18.05
N THR A 698 26.63 1.31 17.72
CA THR A 698 27.54 2.42 17.47
C THR A 698 27.55 3.34 18.68
N PRO A 699 28.70 3.91 19.09
CA PRO A 699 28.74 4.94 20.12
C PRO A 699 27.75 6.07 19.82
N THR A 700 27.07 6.55 20.86
CA THR A 700 26.10 7.64 20.71
C THR A 700 26.84 8.93 20.37
N GLY A 701 26.62 9.46 19.17
CA GLY A 701 27.26 10.70 18.72
C GLY A 701 26.67 11.97 19.34
N ALA A 702 27.37 13.09 19.15
CA ALA A 702 27.01 14.41 19.68
C ALA A 702 25.61 14.89 19.25
N ILE A 703 25.16 14.58 18.02
CA ILE A 703 23.80 14.92 17.54
C ILE A 703 22.74 14.33 18.47
N LEU A 704 22.96 13.14 19.02
CA LEU A 704 21.98 12.48 19.90
C LEU A 704 22.11 12.92 21.36
N GLN A 705 23.31 13.32 21.80
CA GLN A 705 23.59 13.74 23.19
C GLN A 705 23.28 15.22 23.46
N GLY A 706 23.41 16.07 22.45
CA GLY A 706 23.25 17.51 22.61
C GLY A 706 21.78 17.88 22.89
N LYS A 707 21.60 18.82 23.82
CA LYS A 707 20.33 19.55 23.98
C LYS A 707 20.46 20.90 23.30
N LEU A 708 19.42 21.29 22.57
CA LEU A 708 19.32 22.68 22.12
C LEU A 708 18.72 23.56 23.24
N PRO A 709 19.06 24.85 23.25
CA PRO A 709 18.44 25.82 24.18
C PRO A 709 16.94 25.97 23.91
N ASP A 710 16.24 26.69 24.81
CA ASP A 710 14.83 27.03 24.62
C ASP A 710 14.60 27.62 23.22
N TRP A 711 13.63 27.05 22.51
CA TRP A 711 13.45 27.31 21.09
C TRP A 711 13.07 28.77 20.80
N ARG A 712 12.36 29.45 21.71
CA ARG A 712 11.95 30.85 21.53
C ARG A 712 13.13 31.78 21.69
N ILE A 713 13.95 31.52 22.72
CA ILE A 713 15.18 32.25 22.96
C ILE A 713 16.13 32.06 21.78
N TYR A 714 16.30 30.80 21.35
CA TYR A 714 17.17 30.46 20.24
C TYR A 714 16.75 31.16 18.94
N LEU A 715 15.48 31.07 18.56
CA LEU A 715 15.00 31.70 17.33
C LEU A 715 15.10 33.22 17.38
N ALA A 716 14.76 33.85 18.51
CA ALA A 716 14.91 35.29 18.69
C ALA A 716 16.38 35.73 18.53
N GLU A 717 17.32 34.96 19.08
CA GLU A 717 18.74 35.21 18.92
C GLU A 717 19.20 35.01 17.47
N GLN A 718 18.73 33.98 16.78
CA GLN A 718 19.06 33.77 15.36
C GLN A 718 18.51 34.90 14.47
N GLU A 719 17.31 35.41 14.75
CA GLU A 719 16.72 36.58 14.09
C GLU A 719 17.58 37.83 14.30
N ARG A 720 17.99 38.08 15.56
CA ARG A 720 18.90 39.18 15.91
C ARG A 720 20.21 39.10 15.15
N LEU A 721 20.86 37.93 15.16
CA LEU A 721 22.14 37.70 14.47
C LEU A 721 22.02 37.86 12.95
N LYS A 722 20.91 37.42 12.34
CA LYS A 722 20.63 37.64 10.91
C LYS A 722 20.48 39.12 10.59
N ALA A 723 19.73 39.87 11.40
CA ALA A 723 19.55 41.30 11.22
C ALA A 723 20.89 42.06 11.32
N GLU A 724 21.75 41.68 12.29
CA GLU A 724 23.10 42.22 12.43
C GLU A 724 23.99 41.89 11.21
N ALA A 725 23.93 40.66 10.70
CA ALA A 725 24.70 40.24 9.52
C ALA A 725 24.27 40.99 8.25
N GLN A 726 22.96 41.17 8.03
CA GLN A 726 22.43 41.97 6.92
C GLN A 726 22.88 43.43 7.01
N LYS A 727 22.86 44.01 8.21
CA LYS A 727 23.37 45.37 8.45
C LYS A 727 24.87 45.48 8.09
N LYS A 728 25.70 44.53 8.51
CA LYS A 728 27.13 44.47 8.17
C LYS A 728 27.36 44.33 6.66
N LEU A 729 26.60 43.48 5.97
CA LEU A 729 26.66 43.32 4.51
C LEU A 729 26.31 44.62 3.77
N ALA A 730 25.25 45.31 4.22
CA ALA A 730 24.85 46.59 3.66
C ALA A 730 25.93 47.67 3.85
N GLU A 731 26.59 47.71 5.02
CA GLU A 731 27.72 48.60 5.29
C GLU A 731 28.95 48.28 4.44
N GLN A 732 29.30 47.00 4.27
CA GLN A 732 30.39 46.57 3.39
C GLN A 732 30.10 46.93 1.93
N ALA A 733 28.86 46.76 1.47
CA ALA A 733 28.43 47.17 0.13
C ALA A 733 28.55 48.69 -0.06
N LYS A 734 28.16 49.49 0.95
CA LYS A 734 28.36 50.96 0.95
C LYS A 734 29.85 51.34 0.91
N LYS A 735 30.71 50.68 1.69
CA LYS A 735 32.18 50.90 1.67
C LYS A 735 32.78 50.53 0.31
N LYS A 736 32.40 49.39 -0.29
CA LYS A 736 32.84 48.99 -1.65
C LYS A 736 32.38 49.99 -2.72
N LYS A 737 31.14 50.48 -2.66
CA LYS A 737 30.65 51.55 -3.55
C LYS A 737 31.46 52.84 -3.40
N LYS A 738 31.73 53.29 -2.18
CA LYS A 738 32.57 54.48 -1.91
C LYS A 738 34.01 54.30 -2.40
N ALA A 739 34.61 53.13 -2.22
CA ALA A 739 35.96 52.82 -2.71
C ALA A 739 36.02 52.78 -4.25
N LYS A 740 35.00 52.22 -4.91
CA LYS A 740 34.88 52.21 -6.38
C LYS A 740 34.69 53.62 -6.94
N ALA A 741 33.91 54.47 -6.27
CA ALA A 741 33.75 55.88 -6.64
C ALA A 741 35.05 56.68 -6.46
N LYS A 742 35.80 56.47 -5.37
CA LYS A 742 37.12 57.08 -5.16
C LYS A 742 38.16 56.64 -6.21
N ARG A 743 38.16 55.36 -6.62
CA ARG A 743 39.02 54.86 -7.71
C ARG A 743 38.66 55.47 -9.08
N LYS A 744 37.38 55.69 -9.36
CA LYS A 744 36.91 56.38 -10.58
C LYS A 744 37.23 57.87 -10.63
N LYS A 745 37.45 58.53 -9.49
CA LYS A 745 37.91 59.93 -9.43
C LYS A 745 39.44 60.09 -9.49
N LYS A 746 40.19 58.99 -9.31
CA LYS A 746 41.67 58.96 -9.35
C LYS A 746 42.24 58.45 -10.69
N LYS A 747 41.41 57.78 -11.50
CA LYS A 747 41.63 57.56 -12.93
C LYS A 747 40.97 58.69 -13.69
#